data_AF-A0A2V7M6E7-F1
#
_entry.id   AF-A0A2V7M6E7-F1
#
_cell.length_a   1.000
_cell.length_b   1.000
_cell.length_c   1.000
_cell.angle_alpha   90.00
_cell.angle_beta   90.00
_cell.angle_gamma   90.00
#
_symmetry.space_group_name_H-M   'P 1'
#
loop_
_entity.id
_entity.type
_entity.pdbx_description
1 polymer ?
#
loop_
_entity_poly.entity_id
_entity_poly.type
_entity_poly.pdbx_seq_one_letter_code
_entity_poly.pdbx_strand_id
1 'polypeptide(L)'
;MTRPLRRRRLRVNRRNRRFPLTIRGVSVTSRSLVLVTVVSALTVPGVSRAQQAPPPRVRREIRGFDFRKDGVWRRQARAVRALRARLLSRRNFGALNAPMAVAGAPLASGAAVSGVLRVPALLFKFKNTPAGELRTTTQYDQVLFAASPTGASAGRPYTYRSFYEQMSNGLLSVQGKSYGYAALDSNEVTYTGVAGTCTGNPYNNTNCNGLFSTQAVARMQAGLRETLRKLDNQVDWAQYDFDGDGFVDLVAFIHPPVDGACGGATNNHLWSHRDKLVDAFGRVSPYATHSVNAQGQRIWVADYILESGVGGLDGCDSTQIMPVGTVAHETGHGFGLPDLYDTDNTSEGVAEWSLMGSGNYTSPFSPSRMDAWSLSQLGWVTVVPLRTDGTFGLGAAPTSDTAFYLPVGGANPRGEYFLLENRQQVQSDSAMVHYHCQVWFNTGSPPPCGGGLLIYHVDSAQIAQHGIDQDNRVNTAPIHGLEVVQADARGNLDADPNTACSGAAPTCSDRGDAGDLYPGPTGNTAFTPSTAPAAVRNVDGMPAGVVLDQITQLVPNGTMRFRLSYPVWVVRATDSAAVIQFDGVTYHLFRDILTPNSVHSVSVADTQYTAGGRTRQVFVSWSGGQSRSFSYTAGTTPDTLTVTLARSQQVHYSTTSGGTISGSVPSDTFVTEGARVTLTATDTSALRTFQGWAGDTVTKNLSITLTMGRPYSVRAVFLETFSTAQVVAQLLDGSSTLTPAQLGDLDKLGNNSGGFDLGDFLAWVRATGAPLTTEQRTLLSALRRKGASR
;
A
#
# COMPACT_ATOMS: atom_id res chain seq x y z
N MET A 1 -24.79 -60.24 28.07
CA MET A 1 -24.23 -61.59 28.27
C MET A 1 -23.06 -61.80 27.31
N THR A 2 -21.98 -62.39 27.81
CA THR A 2 -20.86 -63.07 27.11
C THR A 2 -19.96 -62.30 26.11
N ARG A 3 -18.81 -61.85 26.64
CA ARG A 3 -17.43 -61.98 26.06
C ARG A 3 -17.04 -63.50 25.97
N PRO A 4 -15.82 -63.95 25.57
CA PRO A 4 -14.69 -63.42 24.74
C PRO A 4 -14.01 -64.52 23.83
N LEU A 5 -12.80 -64.25 23.28
CA LEU A 5 -11.56 -65.11 23.18
C LEU A 5 -10.87 -64.98 21.79
N ARG A 6 -9.69 -64.41 21.57
CA ARG A 6 -8.27 -64.60 22.00
C ARG A 6 -7.52 -65.81 21.39
N ARG A 7 -6.31 -65.51 20.85
CA ARG A 7 -5.12 -66.36 20.53
C ARG A 7 -5.12 -67.01 19.12
N ARG A 8 -4.01 -67.20 18.38
CA ARG A 8 -2.56 -67.27 18.70
C ARG A 8 -1.69 -67.18 17.42
N ARG A 9 -0.45 -66.69 17.62
CA ARG A 9 0.81 -66.72 16.83
C ARG A 9 0.98 -67.70 15.65
N LEU A 10 1.70 -67.24 14.62
CA LEU A 10 2.62 -68.06 13.82
C LEU A 10 3.92 -67.27 13.49
N ARG A 11 5.05 -67.84 13.90
CA ARG A 11 6.43 -67.58 13.45
C ARG A 11 6.61 -68.28 12.10
N VAL A 12 7.38 -67.74 11.16
CA VAL A 12 8.46 -68.41 10.39
C VAL A 12 9.27 -67.35 9.62
N ASN A 13 10.55 -67.65 9.45
CA ASN A 13 11.70 -66.79 9.18
C ASN A 13 12.22 -67.00 7.74
N ARG A 14 12.88 -65.96 7.19
CA ARG A 14 14.01 -65.96 6.22
C ARG A 14 13.84 -66.55 4.80
N ARG A 15 14.17 -65.72 3.80
CA ARG A 15 15.39 -65.79 2.94
C ARG A 15 15.38 -64.62 1.94
N ASN A 16 16.33 -63.68 2.05
CA ASN A 16 17.58 -63.59 1.28
C ASN A 16 17.41 -63.52 -0.26
N ARG A 17 17.57 -62.31 -0.83
CA ARG A 17 18.37 -62.10 -2.06
C ARG A 17 19.11 -60.76 -1.96
N ARG A 18 20.45 -60.85 -1.97
CA ARG A 18 21.39 -59.77 -2.26
C ARG A 18 21.79 -59.88 -3.74
N PHE A 19 22.00 -58.76 -4.40
CA PHE A 19 23.02 -58.61 -5.44
C PHE A 19 23.77 -57.28 -5.20
N PRO A 20 25.10 -57.22 -5.44
CA PRO A 20 25.96 -56.10 -5.05
C PRO A 20 26.36 -55.21 -6.24
N LEU A 21 26.70 -53.95 -5.98
CA LEU A 21 27.78 -53.27 -6.71
C LEU A 21 28.38 -52.14 -5.86
N THR A 22 29.69 -52.05 -5.89
CA THR A 22 30.59 -51.38 -4.93
C THR A 22 31.15 -50.11 -5.55
N ILE A 23 31.21 -48.96 -4.85
CA ILE A 23 32.29 -47.95 -5.00
C ILE A 23 32.56 -47.20 -3.66
N ARG A 24 33.78 -47.40 -3.16
CA ARG A 24 34.70 -46.54 -2.36
C ARG A 24 34.19 -45.70 -1.17
N GLY A 25 34.41 -46.24 0.03
CA GLY A 25 35.39 -45.76 1.03
C GLY A 25 35.47 -44.29 1.44
N VAL A 26 34.91 -43.97 2.61
CA VAL A 26 35.57 -43.23 3.71
C VAL A 26 35.14 -43.86 5.04
N SER A 27 36.10 -44.28 5.86
CA SER A 27 35.85 -44.83 7.20
C SER A 27 35.73 -43.73 8.23
N VAL A 28 34.61 -43.67 8.96
CA VAL A 28 34.51 -42.95 10.24
C VAL A 28 34.14 -43.96 11.32
N THR A 29 34.92 -43.96 12.40
CA THR A 29 34.92 -44.93 13.49
C THR A 29 33.66 -44.86 14.36
N SER A 30 33.13 -46.04 14.70
CA SER A 30 31.93 -46.25 15.52
C SER A 30 32.17 -45.93 17.00
N ARG A 31 31.98 -44.69 17.42
CA ARG A 31 31.67 -44.32 18.82
C ARG A 31 30.88 -43.01 18.90
N SER A 32 29.59 -43.01 18.53
CA SER A 32 28.63 -41.93 18.88
C SER A 32 27.17 -42.29 18.56
N LEU A 33 26.75 -43.55 18.72
CA LEU A 33 25.38 -43.97 18.41
C LEU A 33 24.62 -44.49 19.63
N VAL A 34 24.70 -43.77 20.75
CA VAL A 34 23.77 -43.93 21.90
C VAL A 34 23.34 -42.58 22.52
N LEU A 35 23.93 -41.43 22.11
CA LEU A 35 23.58 -40.13 22.70
C LEU A 35 22.53 -39.31 21.93
N VAL A 36 21.91 -39.86 20.89
CA VAL A 36 20.92 -39.12 20.07
C VAL A 36 19.47 -39.48 20.42
N THR A 37 19.22 -40.59 21.12
CA THR A 37 17.85 -41.01 21.44
C THR A 37 17.36 -40.54 22.81
N VAL A 38 18.24 -39.99 23.66
CA VAL A 38 17.86 -39.47 25.00
C VAL A 38 17.78 -37.93 25.02
N VAL A 39 18.35 -37.23 24.02
CA VAL A 39 18.26 -35.75 23.93
C VAL A 39 16.96 -35.29 23.26
N SER A 40 16.35 -36.10 22.38
CA SER A 40 15.07 -35.76 21.72
C SER A 40 13.84 -35.83 22.62
N ALA A 41 13.96 -36.35 23.85
CA ALA A 41 12.86 -36.41 24.82
C ALA A 41 12.89 -35.27 25.86
N LEU A 42 13.93 -34.44 25.87
CA LEU A 42 14.11 -33.35 26.83
C LEU A 42 13.86 -31.94 26.25
N THR A 43 13.59 -31.82 24.95
CA THR A 43 13.25 -30.54 24.28
C THR A 43 11.75 -30.35 24.03
N VAL A 44 10.92 -31.30 24.45
CA VAL A 44 9.49 -31.35 24.14
C VAL A 44 8.56 -30.40 24.95
N PRO A 45 8.89 -29.89 26.16
CA PRO A 45 7.88 -29.14 26.92
C PRO A 45 7.62 -27.71 26.42
N GLY A 46 8.50 -27.13 25.59
CA GLY A 46 8.36 -25.74 25.11
C GLY A 46 7.44 -25.58 23.90
N VAL A 47 7.43 -26.56 22.98
CA VAL A 47 6.67 -26.48 21.72
C VAL A 47 5.17 -26.69 21.95
N SER A 48 4.79 -27.45 22.98
CA SER A 48 3.39 -27.78 23.26
C SER A 48 2.58 -26.63 23.87
N ARG A 49 3.20 -25.70 24.60
CA ARG A 49 2.50 -24.53 25.18
C ARG A 49 2.18 -23.45 24.15
N ALA A 50 2.98 -23.34 23.10
CA ALA A 50 2.76 -22.35 22.04
C ALA A 50 1.58 -22.70 21.12
N GLN A 51 1.10 -23.94 21.13
CA GLN A 51 0.13 -24.48 20.14
C GLN A 51 -1.28 -24.69 20.71
N GLN A 52 -1.56 -24.27 21.94
CA GLN A 52 -2.85 -24.52 22.57
C GLN A 52 -3.97 -23.61 22.04
N ALA A 53 -5.14 -24.21 21.81
CA ALA A 53 -6.35 -23.50 21.41
C ALA A 53 -6.87 -22.62 22.56
N PRO A 54 -7.51 -21.50 22.25
CA PRO A 54 -7.85 -20.46 23.22
C PRO A 54 -9.30 -20.50 23.74
N PRO A 55 -9.60 -19.81 24.86
CA PRO A 55 -10.93 -19.74 25.44
C PRO A 55 -11.86 -18.72 24.75
N PRO A 56 -13.16 -18.68 25.10
CA PRO A 56 -14.11 -17.66 24.65
C PRO A 56 -13.68 -16.25 25.04
N ARG A 57 -13.73 -15.33 24.07
CA ARG A 57 -13.11 -13.99 24.11
C ARG A 57 -14.15 -12.92 23.82
N VAL A 58 -14.22 -11.86 24.63
CA VAL A 58 -14.96 -10.66 24.22
C VAL A 58 -14.01 -9.68 23.56
N ARG A 59 -14.29 -9.44 22.27
CA ARG A 59 -13.81 -8.29 21.50
C ARG A 59 -14.32 -7.04 22.19
N ARG A 60 -13.48 -6.02 22.35
CA ARG A 60 -13.88 -4.61 22.15
C ARG A 60 -12.78 -3.67 22.63
N GLU A 61 -12.48 -2.71 21.76
CA GLU A 61 -12.00 -1.40 22.18
C GLU A 61 -13.01 -0.81 23.17
N ILE A 62 -12.51 -0.24 24.26
CA ILE A 62 -13.35 0.45 25.23
C ILE A 62 -13.45 1.90 24.76
N ARG A 63 -14.52 2.20 24.04
CA ARG A 63 -14.71 3.52 23.41
C ARG A 63 -14.47 4.66 24.39
N GLY A 64 -13.65 5.62 23.97
CA GLY A 64 -13.33 6.82 24.73
C GLY A 64 -12.14 6.67 25.68
N PHE A 65 -11.56 5.48 25.81
CA PHE A 65 -10.34 5.23 26.55
C PHE A 65 -9.19 5.20 25.55
N ASP A 66 -8.32 6.20 25.63
CA ASP A 66 -7.18 6.30 24.74
C ASP A 66 -6.11 7.23 25.31
N PHE A 67 -4.87 7.03 24.88
CA PHE A 67 -3.78 7.94 25.19
C PHE A 67 -4.09 9.37 24.73
N ARG A 68 -3.34 10.33 25.26
CA ARG A 68 -3.30 11.68 24.70
C ARG A 68 -2.97 11.59 23.20
N LYS A 69 -3.49 12.55 22.42
CA LYS A 69 -3.27 12.60 20.96
C LYS A 69 -1.80 12.50 20.55
N ASP A 70 -0.93 13.14 21.34
CA ASP A 70 0.53 13.14 21.14
C ASP A 70 1.27 12.39 22.26
N GLY A 71 0.55 11.62 23.09
CA GLY A 71 1.12 10.82 24.18
C GLY A 71 1.89 9.59 23.70
N VAL A 72 2.65 8.99 24.61
CA VAL A 72 3.61 7.92 24.28
C VAL A 72 4.52 8.38 23.14
N TRP A 73 4.62 7.63 22.04
CA TRP A 73 5.46 7.99 20.89
C TRP A 73 4.63 8.36 19.66
N ARG A 74 3.34 8.71 19.85
CA ARG A 74 2.42 9.01 18.74
C ARG A 74 2.91 10.15 17.87
N ARG A 75 3.48 11.21 18.46
CA ARG A 75 4.05 12.35 17.73
C ARG A 75 5.18 11.93 16.79
N GLN A 76 6.12 11.13 17.29
CA GLN A 76 7.27 10.64 16.52
C GLN A 76 6.82 9.66 15.43
N ALA A 77 5.97 8.70 15.78
CA ALA A 77 5.47 7.70 14.85
C ALA A 77 4.59 8.33 13.75
N ARG A 78 3.82 9.39 14.06
CA ARG A 78 3.10 10.21 13.07
C ARG A 78 4.06 10.86 12.08
N ALA A 79 5.19 11.39 12.53
CA ALA A 79 6.22 11.94 11.64
C ALA A 79 6.81 10.87 10.73
N VAL A 80 7.08 9.67 11.25
CA VAL A 80 7.51 8.49 10.47
C VAL A 80 6.46 8.15 9.40
N ARG A 81 5.19 7.93 9.78
CA ARG A 81 4.10 7.63 8.84
C ARG A 81 3.96 8.70 7.76
N ALA A 82 4.02 9.97 8.12
CA ALA A 82 3.92 11.09 7.17
C ALA A 82 5.09 11.10 6.16
N LEU A 83 6.32 10.84 6.61
CA LEU A 83 7.46 10.71 5.71
C LEU A 83 7.28 9.51 4.78
N ARG A 84 6.89 8.36 5.33
CA ARG A 84 6.70 7.13 4.55
C ARG A 84 5.60 7.27 3.51
N ALA A 85 4.47 7.89 3.85
CA ALA A 85 3.40 8.22 2.90
C ALA A 85 3.90 9.10 1.74
N ARG A 86 4.76 10.10 2.04
CA ARG A 86 5.40 10.95 1.02
C ARG A 86 6.39 10.17 0.13
N LEU A 87 7.13 9.22 0.71
CA LEU A 87 8.04 8.37 -0.05
C LEU A 87 7.26 7.42 -0.96
N LEU A 88 6.17 6.83 -0.46
CA LEU A 88 5.28 5.96 -1.23
C LEU A 88 4.60 6.70 -2.39
N SER A 89 4.09 7.92 -2.17
CA SER A 89 3.46 8.73 -3.22
C SER A 89 4.44 9.13 -4.34
N ARG A 90 5.72 9.31 -3.99
CA ARG A 90 6.82 9.55 -4.94
C ARG A 90 7.45 8.28 -5.49
N ARG A 91 6.95 7.10 -5.10
CA ARG A 91 7.46 5.77 -5.48
C ARG A 91 8.94 5.57 -5.13
N ASN A 92 9.42 6.21 -4.07
CA ASN A 92 10.80 6.11 -3.60
C ASN A 92 10.95 4.99 -2.55
N PHE A 93 10.87 3.73 -3.02
CA PHE A 93 10.96 2.55 -2.16
C PHE A 93 12.36 2.33 -1.58
N GLY A 94 13.42 2.82 -2.24
CA GLY A 94 14.77 2.77 -1.70
C GLY A 94 14.90 3.54 -0.38
N ALA A 95 14.41 4.78 -0.34
CA ALA A 95 14.39 5.56 0.89
C ALA A 95 13.36 5.05 1.90
N LEU A 96 12.22 4.51 1.44
CA LEU A 96 11.21 3.89 2.30
C LEU A 96 11.79 2.69 3.07
N ASN A 97 12.62 1.87 2.41
CA ASN A 97 13.19 0.64 2.95
C ASN A 97 14.59 0.83 3.55
N ALA A 98 15.16 2.03 3.49
CA ALA A 98 16.48 2.33 4.05
C ALA A 98 16.67 1.89 5.51
N PRO A 99 15.68 2.03 6.43
CA PRO A 99 15.83 1.51 7.79
C PRO A 99 16.05 -0.01 7.86
N MET A 100 15.49 -0.76 6.91
CA MET A 100 15.56 -2.23 6.86
C MET A 100 16.81 -2.75 6.13
N ALA A 101 17.56 -1.88 5.44
CA ALA A 101 18.69 -2.27 4.61
C ALA A 101 19.99 -2.53 5.41
N VAL A 102 20.06 -2.09 6.68
CA VAL A 102 21.25 -2.25 7.52
C VAL A 102 20.89 -3.12 8.72
N ALA A 103 21.34 -4.37 8.71
CA ALA A 103 21.27 -5.23 9.88
C ALA A 103 22.10 -4.62 11.02
N GLY A 104 21.45 -4.21 12.12
CA GLY A 104 22.11 -3.95 13.39
C GLY A 104 22.64 -2.55 13.66
N ALA A 105 22.24 -1.50 12.93
CA ALA A 105 22.46 -0.12 13.36
C ALA A 105 21.38 0.82 12.81
N PRO A 106 20.73 1.65 13.66
CA PRO A 106 19.80 2.65 13.17
C PRO A 106 20.58 3.68 12.36
N LEU A 107 20.46 3.64 11.03
CA LEU A 107 20.55 4.89 10.30
C LEU A 107 19.38 5.72 10.78
N ALA A 108 19.64 6.94 11.24
CA ALA A 108 18.62 7.96 11.50
C ALA A 108 17.96 8.36 10.17
N SER A 109 17.28 7.42 9.51
CA SER A 109 16.24 7.72 8.57
C SER A 109 15.01 7.98 9.42
N GLY A 110 14.40 9.17 9.31
CA GLY A 110 13.12 9.45 9.97
C GLY A 110 11.95 8.61 9.43
N ALA A 111 12.24 7.47 8.78
CA ALA A 111 11.32 6.59 8.08
C ALA A 111 11.07 5.26 8.83
N ALA A 112 11.56 5.11 10.07
CA ALA A 112 11.17 4.04 10.96
C ALA A 112 11.05 4.53 12.41
N VAL A 113 10.11 3.94 13.16
CA VAL A 113 10.07 4.04 14.61
C VAL A 113 11.20 3.18 15.17
N SER A 114 12.09 3.77 15.95
CA SER A 114 13.27 3.08 16.47
C SER A 114 13.72 3.67 17.81
N GLY A 115 14.45 2.88 18.60
CA GLY A 115 14.97 3.29 19.90
C GLY A 115 14.64 2.32 21.02
N VAL A 116 14.67 2.82 22.25
CA VAL A 116 14.35 2.05 23.46
C VAL A 116 13.17 2.68 24.16
N LEU A 117 11.99 2.06 24.06
CA LEU A 117 10.84 2.45 24.87
C LEU A 117 11.06 1.93 26.29
N ARG A 118 11.14 2.83 27.27
CA ARG A 118 11.29 2.47 28.68
C ARG A 118 9.92 2.54 29.36
N VAL A 119 9.52 1.47 30.04
CA VAL A 119 8.21 1.35 30.69
C VAL A 119 8.39 1.00 32.17
N PRO A 120 7.98 1.85 33.13
CA PRO A 120 7.85 1.45 34.52
C PRO A 120 6.56 0.65 34.70
N ALA A 121 6.68 -0.54 35.28
CA ALA A 121 5.54 -1.38 35.63
C ALA A 121 5.21 -1.22 37.12
N LEU A 122 4.09 -0.57 37.44
CA LEU A 122 3.68 -0.26 38.80
C LEU A 122 2.68 -1.28 39.31
N LEU A 123 3.15 -2.14 40.20
CA LEU A 123 2.32 -3.12 40.87
C LEU A 123 1.58 -2.45 42.04
N PHE A 124 0.27 -2.63 42.10
CA PHE A 124 -0.53 -2.22 43.25
C PHE A 124 -1.38 -3.38 43.75
N LYS A 125 -1.83 -3.28 45.00
CA LYS A 125 -2.74 -4.26 45.60
C LYS A 125 -3.83 -3.54 46.36
N PHE A 126 -5.00 -4.14 46.40
CA PHE A 126 -6.11 -3.64 47.20
C PHE A 126 -5.92 -4.03 48.67
N LYS A 127 -6.60 -3.33 49.57
CA LYS A 127 -6.57 -3.62 51.01
C LYS A 127 -6.95 -5.06 51.33
N ASN A 128 -7.87 -5.64 50.56
CA ASN A 128 -8.36 -7.00 50.70
C ASN A 128 -7.69 -8.00 49.76
N THR A 129 -6.60 -7.65 49.05
CA THR A 129 -5.90 -8.60 48.18
C THR A 129 -5.27 -9.73 49.01
N PRO A 130 -5.63 -11.01 48.75
CA PRO A 130 -4.99 -12.15 49.39
C PRO A 130 -3.49 -12.24 49.07
N ALA A 131 -2.67 -12.59 50.06
CA ALA A 131 -1.23 -12.70 49.87
C ALA A 131 -0.83 -13.74 48.80
N GLY A 132 -1.64 -14.80 48.61
CA GLY A 132 -1.41 -15.83 47.62
C GLY A 132 -1.61 -15.39 46.16
N GLU A 133 -2.23 -14.24 45.93
CA GLU A 133 -2.44 -13.68 44.58
C GLU A 133 -1.27 -12.79 44.13
N LEU A 134 -0.33 -12.47 45.03
CA LEU A 134 0.78 -11.58 44.72
C LEU A 134 1.94 -12.31 44.03
N ARG A 135 2.52 -11.66 43.02
CA ARG A 135 3.76 -12.07 42.35
C ARG A 135 4.84 -11.03 42.57
N THR A 136 6.10 -11.45 42.57
CA THR A 136 7.20 -10.52 42.83
C THR A 136 7.48 -9.65 41.60
N THR A 137 8.02 -8.45 41.81
CA THR A 137 8.49 -7.57 40.74
C THR A 137 9.46 -8.29 39.80
N THR A 138 10.36 -9.12 40.33
CA THR A 138 11.27 -9.94 39.53
C THR A 138 10.53 -10.91 38.59
N GLN A 139 9.42 -11.50 39.02
CA GLN A 139 8.65 -12.40 38.16
C GLN A 139 7.98 -11.62 37.01
N TYR A 140 7.48 -10.41 37.27
CA TYR A 140 6.96 -9.54 36.20
C TYR A 140 8.06 -9.05 35.26
N ASP A 141 9.22 -8.63 35.78
CA ASP A 141 10.38 -8.23 34.97
C ASP A 141 10.83 -9.36 34.03
N GLN A 142 10.79 -10.61 34.51
CA GLN A 142 11.11 -11.79 33.71
C GLN A 142 10.13 -12.04 32.56
N VAL A 143 8.86 -11.67 32.70
CA VAL A 143 7.84 -11.81 31.64
C VAL A 143 7.84 -10.61 30.70
N LEU A 144 8.04 -9.40 31.23
CA LEU A 144 7.92 -8.17 30.45
C LEU A 144 9.24 -7.75 29.80
N PHE A 145 10.35 -7.73 30.55
CA PHE A 145 11.55 -6.98 30.17
C PHE A 145 12.82 -7.82 29.97
N ALA A 146 12.80 -9.11 30.32
CA ALA A 146 13.93 -9.99 30.05
C ALA A 146 14.17 -10.14 28.54
N ALA A 147 15.44 -10.15 28.12
CA ALA A 147 15.82 -10.26 26.71
C ALA A 147 15.48 -11.64 26.09
N SER A 148 15.26 -12.64 26.93
CA SER A 148 14.75 -13.94 26.52
C SER A 148 13.90 -14.57 27.63
N PRO A 149 12.99 -15.50 27.29
CA PRO A 149 12.13 -16.16 28.27
C PRO A 149 12.96 -16.97 29.30
N THR A 150 13.00 -16.49 30.54
CA THR A 150 13.77 -17.06 31.66
C THR A 150 13.00 -16.90 32.98
N GLY A 151 13.31 -17.72 34.00
CA GLY A 151 12.62 -17.64 35.29
C GLY A 151 11.09 -17.82 35.15
N ALA A 152 10.30 -16.84 35.57
CA ALA A 152 8.84 -16.86 35.50
C ALA A 152 8.28 -16.91 34.06
N SER A 153 9.07 -16.53 33.05
CA SER A 153 8.71 -16.69 31.64
C SER A 153 9.29 -17.96 30.99
N ALA A 154 9.97 -18.83 31.76
CA ALA A 154 10.52 -20.06 31.21
C ALA A 154 9.42 -20.93 30.55
N GLY A 155 9.67 -21.35 29.31
CA GLY A 155 8.71 -22.11 28.50
C GLY A 155 7.68 -21.27 27.75
N ARG A 156 7.74 -19.93 27.85
CA ARG A 156 7.05 -19.02 26.92
C ARG A 156 7.93 -18.79 25.68
N PRO A 157 7.37 -18.52 24.51
CA PRO A 157 8.16 -18.20 23.32
C PRO A 157 8.69 -16.77 23.36
N TYR A 158 7.96 -15.84 24.00
CA TYR A 158 8.32 -14.43 24.05
C TYR A 158 8.14 -13.82 25.44
N THR A 159 9.03 -12.86 25.74
CA THR A 159 8.76 -11.75 26.64
C THR A 159 8.20 -10.57 25.83
N TYR A 160 7.59 -9.59 26.49
CA TYR A 160 7.11 -8.36 25.84
C TYR A 160 8.26 -7.63 25.10
N ARG A 161 9.44 -7.57 25.71
CA ARG A 161 10.68 -7.10 25.05
C ARG A 161 11.04 -7.89 23.80
N SER A 162 11.22 -9.21 23.92
CA SER A 162 11.74 -10.02 22.80
C SER A 162 10.77 -10.06 21.61
N PHE A 163 9.47 -9.94 21.89
CA PHE A 163 8.43 -9.89 20.86
C PHE A 163 8.59 -8.66 19.95
N TYR A 164 8.77 -7.48 20.54
CA TYR A 164 9.03 -6.24 19.79
C TYR A 164 10.39 -6.21 19.11
N GLU A 165 11.44 -6.73 19.76
CA GLU A 165 12.76 -6.83 19.15
C GLU A 165 12.73 -7.72 17.89
N GLN A 166 12.01 -8.84 17.93
CA GLN A 166 11.82 -9.68 16.75
C GLN A 166 10.98 -8.97 15.68
N MET A 167 9.82 -8.43 16.05
CA MET A 167 8.89 -7.82 15.09
C MET A 167 9.44 -6.58 14.38
N SER A 168 10.30 -5.82 15.06
CA SER A 168 10.92 -4.60 14.55
C SER A 168 12.30 -4.83 13.92
N ASN A 169 12.77 -6.08 13.84
CA ASN A 169 14.13 -6.41 13.38
C ASN A 169 15.24 -5.69 14.18
N GLY A 170 15.00 -5.54 15.48
CA GLY A 170 15.91 -4.87 16.41
C GLY A 170 15.90 -3.34 16.32
N LEU A 171 15.05 -2.73 15.48
CA LEU A 171 14.90 -1.27 15.44
C LEU A 171 14.33 -0.70 16.74
N LEU A 172 13.45 -1.46 17.39
CA LEU A 172 12.85 -1.11 18.69
C LEU A 172 13.19 -2.18 19.74
N SER A 173 13.53 -1.72 20.94
CA SER A 173 13.57 -2.54 22.14
C SER A 173 12.63 -1.96 23.19
N VAL A 174 11.93 -2.82 23.93
CA VAL A 174 11.19 -2.40 25.12
C VAL A 174 11.95 -2.81 26.36
N GLN A 175 12.22 -1.85 27.25
CA GLN A 175 12.94 -2.07 28.49
C GLN A 175 12.12 -1.51 29.65
N GLY A 176 12.38 -1.97 30.86
CA GLY A 176 11.58 -1.52 31.98
C GLY A 176 12.00 -2.14 33.29
N LYS A 177 11.25 -1.78 34.32
CA LYS A 177 11.41 -2.30 35.68
C LYS A 177 10.07 -2.26 36.40
N SER A 178 9.78 -3.30 37.16
CA SER A 178 8.63 -3.37 38.04
C SER A 178 8.91 -2.77 39.42
N TYR A 179 7.94 -2.01 39.93
CA TYR A 179 7.96 -1.35 41.24
C TYR A 179 6.71 -1.71 42.03
N GLY A 180 6.82 -1.83 43.36
CA GLY A 180 5.68 -2.09 44.24
C GLY A 180 5.85 -3.32 45.13
N TYR A 181 4.79 -3.79 45.79
CA TYR A 181 3.40 -3.33 45.65
C TYR A 181 3.12 -2.00 46.36
N ALA A 182 2.41 -1.09 45.69
CA ALA A 182 1.65 -0.05 46.38
C ALA A 182 0.40 -0.67 47.03
N ALA A 183 0.35 -0.69 48.36
CA ALA A 183 -0.85 -1.14 49.08
C ALA A 183 -1.88 -0.02 49.10
N LEU A 184 -2.98 -0.15 48.35
CA LEU A 184 -4.05 0.84 48.31
C LEU A 184 -4.87 0.87 49.61
N ASP A 185 -5.44 2.02 49.94
CA ASP A 185 -6.09 2.30 51.23
C ASP A 185 -7.48 1.62 51.36
N SER A 186 -8.09 1.22 50.24
CA SER A 186 -9.43 0.63 50.20
C SER A 186 -9.48 -0.77 49.56
N ASN A 187 -10.62 -1.44 49.72
CA ASN A 187 -10.88 -2.73 49.08
C ASN A 187 -11.10 -2.57 47.58
N GLU A 188 -10.94 -3.65 46.81
CA GLU A 188 -11.04 -3.66 45.35
C GLU A 188 -12.33 -2.99 44.82
N VAL A 189 -13.49 -3.34 45.41
CA VAL A 189 -14.80 -2.82 45.00
C VAL A 189 -14.89 -1.28 45.03
N THR A 190 -14.07 -0.63 45.85
CA THR A 190 -13.95 0.83 45.85
C THR A 190 -13.44 1.31 44.51
N TYR A 191 -12.39 0.69 43.97
CA TYR A 191 -11.73 1.12 42.74
C TYR A 191 -12.42 0.58 41.49
N THR A 192 -12.99 -0.63 41.54
CA THR A 192 -13.70 -1.22 40.38
C THR A 192 -15.10 -0.65 40.19
N GLY A 193 -15.71 -0.12 41.27
CA GLY A 193 -17.11 0.30 41.28
C GLY A 193 -18.03 -0.80 41.82
N VAL A 194 -19.21 -0.40 42.30
CA VAL A 194 -20.16 -1.32 42.95
C VAL A 194 -21.05 -1.96 41.89
N ALA A 195 -20.99 -3.29 41.75
CA ALA A 195 -21.89 -4.01 40.85
C ALA A 195 -23.36 -3.67 41.14
N GLY A 196 -24.15 -3.51 40.09
CA GLY A 196 -25.53 -3.00 40.17
C GLY A 196 -25.67 -1.49 39.95
N THR A 197 -24.56 -0.74 39.96
CA THR A 197 -24.56 0.72 39.68
C THR A 197 -24.10 1.07 38.27
N CYS A 198 -23.61 0.09 37.51
CA CYS A 198 -23.07 0.27 36.17
C CYS A 198 -23.95 -0.41 35.11
N THR A 199 -23.88 0.11 33.88
CA THR A 199 -24.66 -0.36 32.73
C THR A 199 -23.79 -0.37 31.48
N GLY A 200 -24.13 -1.21 30.49
CA GLY A 200 -23.39 -1.27 29.22
C GLY A 200 -22.18 -2.20 29.23
N ASN A 201 -22.04 -3.03 30.27
CA ASN A 201 -21.07 -4.12 30.27
C ASN A 201 -21.45 -5.15 29.17
N PRO A 202 -20.53 -5.53 28.26
CA PRO A 202 -20.84 -6.38 27.12
C PRO A 202 -21.22 -7.83 27.49
N TYR A 203 -20.95 -8.26 28.73
CA TYR A 203 -21.41 -9.56 29.24
C TYR A 203 -22.86 -9.54 29.74
N ASN A 204 -23.60 -8.46 29.48
CA ASN A 204 -24.98 -8.26 29.92
C ASN A 204 -25.16 -8.46 31.44
N ASN A 205 -24.22 -7.92 32.21
CA ASN A 205 -24.25 -7.90 33.67
C ASN A 205 -24.04 -6.46 34.18
N THR A 206 -24.03 -6.30 35.50
CA THR A 206 -23.93 -4.98 36.15
C THR A 206 -22.55 -4.71 36.76
N ASN A 207 -21.53 -5.50 36.40
CA ASN A 207 -20.16 -5.29 36.84
C ASN A 207 -19.64 -3.99 36.22
N CYS A 208 -18.95 -3.22 37.04
CA CYS A 208 -18.40 -1.93 36.67
C CYS A 208 -17.02 -2.07 36.03
N ASN A 209 -16.20 -3.01 36.52
CA ASN A 209 -14.84 -3.30 36.06
C ASN A 209 -13.91 -2.08 35.95
N GLY A 210 -14.22 -0.97 36.62
CA GLY A 210 -13.52 0.31 36.51
C GLY A 210 -13.88 1.17 35.28
N LEU A 211 -14.88 0.77 34.47
CA LEU A 211 -15.13 1.36 33.15
C LEU A 211 -16.57 1.77 32.88
N PHE A 212 -17.55 0.96 33.29
CA PHE A 212 -18.94 1.06 32.83
C PHE A 212 -19.78 2.11 33.59
N SER A 213 -19.13 3.13 34.15
CA SER A 213 -19.72 4.40 34.59
C SER A 213 -18.63 5.46 34.80
N THR A 214 -18.96 6.74 34.68
CA THR A 214 -18.04 7.85 34.96
C THR A 214 -17.48 7.78 36.39
N GLN A 215 -18.30 7.33 37.34
CA GLN A 215 -17.87 7.14 38.73
C GLN A 215 -16.89 5.97 38.88
N ALA A 216 -17.10 4.84 38.19
CA ALA A 216 -16.17 3.73 38.20
C ALA A 216 -14.81 4.14 37.63
N VAL A 217 -14.79 4.88 36.52
CA VAL A 217 -13.55 5.43 35.92
C VAL A 217 -12.83 6.34 36.90
N ALA A 218 -13.53 7.30 37.50
CA ALA A 218 -12.93 8.22 38.46
C ALA A 218 -12.33 7.50 39.68
N ARG A 219 -13.00 6.44 40.17
CA ARG A 219 -12.50 5.64 41.29
C ARG A 219 -11.30 4.77 40.90
N MET A 220 -11.33 4.14 39.74
CA MET A 220 -10.20 3.39 39.19
C MET A 220 -8.97 4.31 39.06
N GLN A 221 -9.11 5.47 38.42
CA GLN A 221 -8.00 6.42 38.27
C GLN A 221 -7.54 7.03 39.60
N ALA A 222 -8.43 7.16 40.60
CA ALA A 222 -8.01 7.53 41.96
C ALA A 222 -7.05 6.49 42.57
N GLY A 223 -7.28 5.19 42.32
CA GLY A 223 -6.37 4.11 42.71
C GLY A 223 -5.02 4.17 41.98
N LEU A 224 -5.03 4.51 40.70
CA LEU A 224 -3.79 4.70 39.93
C LEU A 224 -2.98 5.89 40.45
N ARG A 225 -3.63 7.02 40.75
CA ARG A 225 -2.98 8.20 41.39
C ARG A 225 -2.45 7.89 42.79
N GLU A 226 -3.17 7.09 43.55
CA GLU A 226 -2.72 6.64 44.87
C GLU A 226 -1.48 5.74 44.76
N THR A 227 -1.45 4.86 43.76
CA THR A 227 -0.27 4.03 43.40
C THR A 227 0.92 4.91 43.06
N LEU A 228 0.73 5.89 42.18
CA LEU A 228 1.77 6.86 41.81
C LEU A 228 2.32 7.59 43.04
N ARG A 229 1.45 8.15 43.89
CA ARG A 229 1.85 8.82 45.13
C ARG A 229 2.67 7.93 46.07
N LYS A 230 2.31 6.65 46.19
CA LYS A 230 2.99 5.70 47.09
C LYS A 230 4.35 5.21 46.56
N LEU A 231 4.53 5.21 45.24
CA LEU A 231 5.77 4.75 44.59
C LEU A 231 6.64 5.90 44.07
N ASP A 232 6.16 7.14 44.10
CA ASP A 232 6.81 8.29 43.46
C ASP A 232 8.30 8.38 43.81
N ASN A 233 8.63 8.39 45.11
CA ASN A 233 10.01 8.50 45.59
C ASN A 233 10.90 7.26 45.32
N GLN A 234 10.36 6.19 44.73
CA GLN A 234 11.09 4.96 44.41
C GLN A 234 11.49 4.87 42.93
N VAL A 235 10.90 5.71 42.09
CA VAL A 235 11.06 5.68 40.63
C VAL A 235 11.79 6.94 40.20
N ASP A 236 12.97 6.80 39.60
CA ASP A 236 13.57 7.94 38.87
C ASP A 236 12.79 8.12 37.56
N TRP A 237 11.84 9.05 37.53
CA TRP A 237 10.92 9.21 36.40
C TRP A 237 11.57 9.84 35.18
N ALA A 238 12.68 10.57 35.35
CA ALA A 238 13.38 11.21 34.23
C ALA A 238 13.96 10.20 33.24
N GLN A 239 14.14 8.94 33.63
CA GLN A 239 14.60 7.89 32.72
C GLN A 239 13.52 7.40 31.74
N TYR A 240 12.25 7.75 31.95
CA TYR A 240 11.11 7.25 31.18
C TYR A 240 10.48 8.31 30.25
N ASP A 241 11.10 9.48 30.09
CA ASP A 241 10.75 10.53 29.13
C ASP A 241 11.81 10.55 28.03
N PHE A 242 11.73 9.61 27.08
CA PHE A 242 12.78 9.48 26.06
C PHE A 242 12.67 10.55 24.98
N ASP A 243 11.46 11.04 24.71
CA ASP A 243 11.23 12.06 23.69
C ASP A 243 11.39 13.51 24.18
N GLY A 244 11.57 13.69 25.49
CA GLY A 244 11.87 14.97 26.13
C GLY A 244 10.68 15.92 26.17
N ASP A 245 9.44 15.43 26.07
CA ASP A 245 8.24 16.26 26.13
C ASP A 245 7.79 16.60 27.56
N GLY A 246 8.49 16.07 28.57
CA GLY A 246 8.20 16.27 29.98
C GLY A 246 7.20 15.27 30.55
N PHE A 247 6.77 14.28 29.78
CA PHE A 247 5.90 13.20 30.22
C PHE A 247 6.61 11.85 30.15
N VAL A 248 6.25 10.97 31.08
CA VAL A 248 6.63 9.55 30.97
C VAL A 248 5.96 8.97 29.73
N ASP A 249 6.76 8.34 28.87
CA ASP A 249 6.32 7.78 27.58
C ASP A 249 5.12 6.83 27.79
N LEU A 250 5.27 5.83 28.64
CA LEU A 250 4.20 4.87 28.95
C LEU A 250 4.37 4.30 30.34
N VAL A 251 3.30 4.26 31.15
CA VAL A 251 3.25 3.54 32.44
C VAL A 251 2.38 2.30 32.32
N ALA A 252 2.86 1.16 32.83
CA ALA A 252 2.04 -0.05 32.95
C ALA A 252 1.60 -0.25 34.41
N PHE A 253 0.31 -0.11 34.69
CA PHE A 253 -0.25 -0.46 35.99
C PHE A 253 -0.67 -1.92 35.99
N ILE A 254 -0.31 -2.67 37.04
CA ILE A 254 -0.61 -4.10 37.13
C ILE A 254 -1.37 -4.38 38.42
N HIS A 255 -2.60 -4.86 38.31
CA HIS A 255 -3.41 -5.29 39.46
C HIS A 255 -3.32 -6.81 39.66
N PRO A 256 -3.45 -7.37 40.88
CA PRO A 256 -3.17 -8.79 41.13
C PRO A 256 -4.20 -9.77 40.54
N PRO A 257 -5.53 -9.49 40.59
CA PRO A 257 -6.53 -10.40 40.06
C PRO A 257 -6.46 -10.61 38.54
N VAL A 258 -7.19 -11.63 38.08
CA VAL A 258 -7.45 -11.87 36.66
C VAL A 258 -8.22 -10.71 36.02
N ASP A 259 -8.12 -10.59 34.71
CA ASP A 259 -8.77 -9.54 33.94
C ASP A 259 -10.30 -9.53 34.07
N GLY A 260 -10.89 -8.34 34.19
CA GLY A 260 -12.32 -8.13 34.01
C GLY A 260 -12.82 -8.58 32.62
N ALA A 261 -11.95 -8.57 31.61
CA ALA A 261 -12.19 -9.10 30.26
C ALA A 261 -12.39 -10.62 30.20
N CYS A 262 -12.23 -11.34 31.31
CA CYS A 262 -12.59 -12.75 31.39
C CYS A 262 -14.11 -12.96 31.59
N GLY A 263 -14.85 -11.89 31.87
CA GLY A 263 -16.30 -11.94 32.06
C GLY A 263 -16.73 -12.81 33.23
N GLY A 264 -18.01 -13.18 33.23
CA GLY A 264 -18.66 -13.93 34.30
C GLY A 264 -19.47 -13.05 35.25
N ALA A 265 -20.55 -13.61 35.81
CA ALA A 265 -21.53 -12.85 36.59
C ALA A 265 -20.94 -12.15 37.83
N THR A 266 -19.85 -12.67 38.38
CA THR A 266 -19.23 -12.17 39.62
C THR A 266 -17.85 -11.54 39.40
N ASN A 267 -17.32 -11.54 38.18
CA ASN A 267 -16.01 -10.98 37.88
C ASN A 267 -16.10 -9.45 37.71
N ASN A 268 -15.90 -8.73 38.81
CA ASN A 268 -15.86 -7.28 38.85
C ASN A 268 -14.42 -6.77 39.08
N HIS A 269 -13.40 -7.52 38.65
CA HIS A 269 -12.01 -7.05 38.65
C HIS A 269 -11.82 -5.92 37.63
N LEU A 270 -10.74 -5.14 37.76
CA LEU A 270 -10.42 -4.13 36.76
C LEU A 270 -10.21 -4.79 35.39
N TRP A 271 -10.69 -4.15 34.33
CA TRP A 271 -10.55 -4.63 32.95
C TRP A 271 -9.37 -3.93 32.29
N SER A 272 -8.47 -4.69 31.66
CA SER A 272 -7.28 -4.13 31.00
C SER A 272 -7.61 -3.17 29.86
N HIS A 273 -6.90 -2.05 29.78
CA HIS A 273 -7.15 -0.99 28.79
C HIS A 273 -5.96 -0.02 28.70
N ARG A 274 -5.91 0.77 27.62
CA ARG A 274 -5.15 2.02 27.55
C ARG A 274 -6.01 3.24 27.88
N ASP A 275 -5.46 4.25 28.55
CA ASP A 275 -6.09 5.57 28.65
C ASP A 275 -5.06 6.63 29.09
N LYS A 276 -5.53 7.85 29.34
CA LYS A 276 -4.81 8.92 30.03
C LYS A 276 -5.50 9.26 31.35
N LEU A 277 -4.73 9.75 32.31
CA LEU A 277 -5.26 10.29 33.55
C LEU A 277 -6.10 11.55 33.27
N VAL A 278 -7.36 11.55 33.70
CA VAL A 278 -8.32 12.64 33.54
C VAL A 278 -8.90 13.11 34.87
N ASP A 279 -9.53 14.27 34.86
CA ASP A 279 -10.38 14.78 35.94
C ASP A 279 -11.82 14.29 35.79
N ALA A 280 -12.71 14.70 36.71
CA ALA A 280 -14.13 14.32 36.68
C ALA A 280 -14.90 14.85 35.45
N PHE A 281 -14.30 15.76 34.66
CA PHE A 281 -14.86 16.30 33.42
C PHE A 281 -14.22 15.69 32.17
N GLY A 282 -13.38 14.66 32.33
CA GLY A 282 -12.68 14.01 31.21
C GLY A 282 -11.52 14.82 30.63
N ARG A 283 -11.07 15.89 31.32
CA ARG A 283 -9.92 16.69 30.89
C ARG A 283 -8.64 16.04 31.40
N VAL A 284 -7.59 16.06 30.58
CA VAL A 284 -6.28 15.52 30.95
C VAL A 284 -5.81 16.17 32.26
N SER A 285 -5.53 15.35 33.26
CA SER A 285 -5.11 15.76 34.58
C SER A 285 -3.92 14.90 34.99
N PRO A 286 -2.69 15.26 34.57
CA PRO A 286 -1.52 14.43 34.80
C PRO A 286 -1.09 14.45 36.29
N TYR A 287 -0.37 13.41 36.70
CA TYR A 287 0.28 13.35 38.01
C TYR A 287 1.67 14.00 37.95
N ALA A 288 1.95 14.96 38.84
CA ALA A 288 3.27 15.57 38.97
C ALA A 288 4.19 14.65 39.79
N THR A 289 5.27 14.16 39.19
CA THR A 289 6.24 13.29 39.89
C THR A 289 7.24 14.10 40.72
N HIS A 290 7.98 13.46 41.62
CA HIS A 290 9.06 14.15 42.34
C HIS A 290 10.28 14.48 41.44
N SER A 291 10.43 13.82 40.29
CA SER A 291 11.56 14.00 39.38
C SER A 291 11.45 15.27 38.54
N VAL A 292 12.61 15.79 38.14
CA VAL A 292 12.78 16.85 37.15
C VAL A 292 13.76 16.38 36.09
N ASN A 293 13.56 16.78 34.83
CA ASN A 293 14.49 16.48 33.76
C ASN A 293 15.77 17.34 33.86
N ALA A 294 16.72 17.10 32.95
CA ALA A 294 18.00 17.83 32.92
C ALA A 294 17.85 19.34 32.73
N GLN A 295 16.71 19.80 32.18
CA GLN A 295 16.34 21.19 31.98
C GLN A 295 15.62 21.80 33.19
N GLY A 296 15.45 21.05 34.29
CA GLY A 296 14.75 21.49 35.50
C GLY A 296 13.23 21.49 35.39
N GLN A 297 12.66 20.90 34.32
CA GLN A 297 11.22 20.77 34.15
C GLN A 297 10.70 19.54 34.89
N ARG A 298 9.54 19.70 35.53
CA ARG A 298 8.83 18.60 36.22
C ARG A 298 8.45 17.49 35.22
N ILE A 299 8.69 16.23 35.59
CA ILE A 299 8.21 15.08 34.83
C ILE A 299 6.78 14.72 35.27
N TRP A 300 5.92 14.44 34.29
CA TRP A 300 4.50 14.15 34.49
C TRP A 300 4.12 12.74 34.04
N VAL A 301 3.19 12.10 34.74
CA VAL A 301 2.57 10.84 34.29
C VAL A 301 1.16 11.14 33.82
N ALA A 302 0.81 10.73 32.60
CA ALA A 302 -0.52 10.91 32.03
C ALA A 302 -1.02 9.63 31.36
N ASP A 303 -0.29 9.15 30.36
CA ASP A 303 -0.67 7.99 29.55
C ASP A 303 -0.33 6.69 30.26
N TYR A 304 -1.25 5.74 30.24
CA TYR A 304 -1.07 4.46 30.91
C TYR A 304 -1.79 3.32 30.21
N ILE A 305 -1.25 2.13 30.41
CA ILE A 305 -1.99 0.88 30.24
C ILE A 305 -2.24 0.28 31.63
N LEU A 306 -3.41 -0.30 31.80
CA LEU A 306 -3.79 -1.09 32.94
C LEU A 306 -3.87 -2.54 32.49
N GLU A 307 -3.20 -3.43 33.21
CA GLU A 307 -3.15 -4.84 32.91
C GLU A 307 -3.51 -5.65 34.17
N SER A 308 -4.13 -6.80 33.96
CA SER A 308 -4.21 -7.85 34.97
C SER A 308 -2.84 -8.45 35.24
N GLY A 309 -2.59 -8.89 36.47
CA GLY A 309 -1.30 -9.45 36.89
C GLY A 309 -1.17 -10.93 36.61
N VAL A 310 -2.28 -11.59 36.28
CA VAL A 310 -2.40 -13.03 36.03
C VAL A 310 -3.36 -13.26 34.86
N GLY A 311 -3.22 -14.40 34.20
CA GLY A 311 -4.03 -14.78 33.05
C GLY A 311 -3.51 -16.04 32.35
N GLY A 312 -2.25 -16.40 32.53
CA GLY A 312 -1.69 -17.66 32.03
C GLY A 312 -1.91 -17.94 30.54
N LEU A 313 -2.01 -19.22 30.19
CA LEU A 313 -2.04 -19.71 28.80
C LEU A 313 -3.34 -19.38 28.06
N ASP A 314 -4.45 -19.30 28.78
CA ASP A 314 -5.77 -19.05 28.23
C ASP A 314 -6.14 -17.55 28.34
N GLY A 315 -5.39 -16.75 29.09
CA GLY A 315 -5.67 -15.34 29.36
C GLY A 315 -6.56 -15.12 30.59
N CYS A 316 -7.09 -16.18 31.20
CA CYS A 316 -7.98 -16.14 32.36
C CYS A 316 -7.57 -17.05 33.53
N ASP A 317 -6.34 -17.56 33.53
CA ASP A 317 -5.75 -18.38 34.59
C ASP A 317 -5.13 -17.52 35.70
N SER A 318 -5.79 -17.51 36.87
CA SER A 318 -5.34 -16.81 38.08
C SER A 318 -4.00 -17.31 38.66
N THR A 319 -3.50 -18.47 38.22
CA THR A 319 -2.30 -19.10 38.79
C THR A 319 -1.02 -18.75 38.05
N GLN A 320 -1.08 -18.07 36.91
CA GLN A 320 0.08 -17.74 36.09
C GLN A 320 0.08 -16.27 35.71
N ILE A 321 1.25 -15.63 35.65
CA ILE A 321 1.39 -14.22 35.25
C ILE A 321 0.75 -14.01 33.87
N MET A 322 0.23 -12.80 33.63
CA MET A 322 -0.47 -12.47 32.40
C MET A 322 0.36 -12.77 31.14
N PRO A 323 -0.29 -13.07 30.01
CA PRO A 323 0.33 -13.13 28.69
C PRO A 323 0.91 -11.78 28.24
N VAL A 324 1.66 -11.79 27.13
CA VAL A 324 2.27 -10.57 26.55
C VAL A 324 1.42 -9.94 25.43
N GLY A 325 0.35 -10.61 25.01
CA GLY A 325 -0.50 -10.17 23.90
C GLY A 325 -1.16 -8.80 24.13
N THR A 326 -1.87 -8.61 25.25
CA THR A 326 -2.60 -7.37 25.54
C THR A 326 -1.66 -6.17 25.69
N VAL A 327 -0.64 -6.29 26.54
CA VAL A 327 0.40 -5.25 26.67
C VAL A 327 1.06 -4.89 25.33
N ALA A 328 1.28 -5.88 24.44
CA ALA A 328 1.80 -5.62 23.11
C ALA A 328 0.79 -4.92 22.19
N HIS A 329 -0.47 -5.33 22.21
CA HIS A 329 -1.54 -4.64 21.46
C HIS A 329 -1.65 -3.17 21.87
N GLU A 330 -1.74 -2.90 23.18
CA GLU A 330 -1.87 -1.54 23.70
C GLU A 330 -0.64 -0.66 23.40
N THR A 331 0.55 -1.27 23.40
CA THR A 331 1.78 -0.57 22.99
C THR A 331 1.75 -0.18 21.51
N GLY A 332 1.10 -0.95 20.64
CA GLY A 332 0.89 -0.59 19.23
C GLY A 332 0.15 0.75 19.07
N HIS A 333 -0.83 1.03 19.92
CA HIS A 333 -1.52 2.33 19.95
C HIS A 333 -0.63 3.47 20.45
N GLY A 334 0.38 3.16 21.27
CA GLY A 334 1.43 4.11 21.67
C GLY A 334 2.28 4.59 20.48
N PHE A 335 2.35 3.79 19.40
CA PHE A 335 2.92 4.20 18.12
C PHE A 335 1.88 4.80 17.17
N GLY A 336 0.64 4.99 17.61
CA GLY A 336 -0.44 5.55 16.80
C GLY A 336 -0.87 4.64 15.65
N LEU A 337 -0.85 3.32 15.87
CA LEU A 337 -1.61 2.39 15.04
C LEU A 337 -3.08 2.35 15.50
N PRO A 338 -4.04 2.28 14.58
CA PRO A 338 -5.46 2.06 14.90
C PRO A 338 -5.73 0.60 15.27
N ASP A 339 -6.89 0.38 15.88
CA ASP A 339 -7.50 -0.95 15.92
C ASP A 339 -7.91 -1.36 14.49
N LEU A 340 -7.62 -2.61 14.14
CA LEU A 340 -7.91 -3.19 12.82
C LEU A 340 -8.98 -4.29 12.88
N TYR A 341 -9.48 -4.61 14.07
CA TYR A 341 -10.82 -5.20 14.18
C TYR A 341 -11.87 -4.10 14.05
N ASP A 342 -13.10 -4.49 13.73
CA ASP A 342 -14.22 -3.56 13.68
C ASP A 342 -14.64 -3.12 15.09
N THR A 343 -14.41 -1.84 15.42
CA THR A 343 -14.79 -1.21 16.71
C THR A 343 -16.30 -0.95 16.86
N ASP A 344 -17.07 -1.08 15.78
CA ASP A 344 -18.55 -1.09 15.78
C ASP A 344 -19.13 -2.50 15.92
N ASN A 345 -18.28 -3.54 15.86
CA ASN A 345 -18.64 -4.96 16.05
C ASN A 345 -19.71 -5.43 15.04
N THR A 346 -19.56 -5.04 13.77
CA THR A 346 -20.39 -5.49 12.64
C THR A 346 -19.67 -6.48 11.73
N SER A 347 -18.33 -6.50 11.77
CA SER A 347 -17.45 -7.48 11.15
C SER A 347 -16.30 -7.87 12.10
N GLU A 348 -15.38 -8.70 11.62
CA GLU A 348 -14.19 -9.11 12.36
C GLU A 348 -12.96 -8.24 12.05
N GLY A 349 -13.05 -7.37 11.04
CA GLY A 349 -11.93 -6.62 10.47
C GLY A 349 -10.84 -7.55 9.93
N VAL A 350 -9.58 -7.30 10.27
CA VAL A 350 -8.47 -8.24 9.94
C VAL A 350 -8.37 -9.43 10.90
N ALA A 351 -9.24 -9.48 11.91
CA ALA A 351 -9.32 -10.55 12.90
C ALA A 351 -7.95 -10.96 13.50
N GLU A 352 -7.71 -12.26 13.66
CA GLU A 352 -6.51 -12.78 14.34
C GLU A 352 -5.25 -12.81 13.47
N TRP A 353 -5.37 -12.39 12.21
CA TRP A 353 -4.22 -12.25 11.31
C TRP A 353 -3.30 -11.09 11.68
N SER A 354 -3.71 -10.15 12.54
CA SER A 354 -2.86 -9.05 13.01
C SER A 354 -2.93 -8.86 14.52
N LEU A 355 -1.80 -8.49 15.13
CA LEU A 355 -1.74 -7.99 16.51
C LEU A 355 -2.71 -6.82 16.73
N MET A 356 -2.81 -5.90 15.75
CA MET A 356 -3.71 -4.73 15.84
C MET A 356 -5.17 -5.11 15.51
N GLY A 357 -5.41 -6.32 15.02
CA GLY A 357 -6.72 -6.96 15.04
C GLY A 357 -6.95 -7.65 16.37
N SER A 358 -7.52 -8.84 16.36
CA SER A 358 -7.71 -9.69 17.56
C SER A 358 -6.58 -10.69 17.79
N GLY A 359 -5.47 -10.57 17.05
CA GLY A 359 -4.36 -11.53 17.04
C GLY A 359 -3.56 -11.60 18.35
N ASN A 360 -3.73 -10.62 19.24
CA ASN A 360 -3.22 -10.68 20.61
C ASN A 360 -3.84 -11.85 21.40
N TYR A 361 -5.05 -12.26 21.04
CA TYR A 361 -5.70 -13.36 21.71
C TYR A 361 -5.25 -14.71 21.15
N THR A 362 -4.99 -14.86 19.84
CA THR A 362 -4.80 -16.14 19.12
C THR A 362 -4.06 -17.21 19.91
N SER A 363 -2.88 -16.86 20.40
CA SER A 363 -2.21 -17.54 21.49
C SER A 363 -1.70 -16.47 22.45
N PRO A 364 -2.17 -16.40 23.70
CA PRO A 364 -1.78 -15.32 24.61
C PRO A 364 -0.26 -15.21 24.84
N PHE A 365 0.47 -16.33 24.82
CA PHE A 365 1.94 -16.32 24.95
C PHE A 365 2.70 -16.17 23.63
N SER A 366 2.04 -16.41 22.49
CA SER A 366 2.60 -16.25 21.14
C SER A 366 1.60 -15.49 20.27
N PRO A 367 1.34 -14.20 20.58
CA PRO A 367 0.38 -13.42 19.83
C PRO A 367 0.78 -13.33 18.36
N SER A 368 -0.21 -13.14 17.49
CA SER A 368 0.03 -12.85 16.07
C SER A 368 0.94 -11.63 15.94
N ARG A 369 1.81 -11.62 14.93
CA ARG A 369 2.56 -10.40 14.60
C ARG A 369 1.61 -9.31 14.09
N MET A 370 2.11 -8.08 13.99
CA MET A 370 1.45 -7.05 13.17
C MET A 370 1.45 -7.44 11.68
N ASP A 371 0.37 -7.11 10.99
CA ASP A 371 0.23 -7.24 9.53
C ASP A 371 1.20 -6.34 8.75
N ALA A 372 1.38 -6.62 7.46
CA ALA A 372 2.26 -5.85 6.57
C ALA A 372 1.94 -4.35 6.55
N TRP A 373 0.68 -3.96 6.65
CA TRP A 373 0.32 -2.54 6.62
C TRP A 373 0.80 -1.85 7.90
N SER A 374 0.50 -2.42 9.06
CA SER A 374 0.95 -1.92 10.38
C SER A 374 2.47 -1.82 10.47
N LEU A 375 3.19 -2.88 10.05
CA LEU A 375 4.66 -2.86 10.01
C LEU A 375 5.19 -1.84 8.99
N SER A 376 4.51 -1.70 7.86
CA SER A 376 4.84 -0.66 6.88
C SER A 376 4.58 0.72 7.44
N GLN A 377 3.60 0.97 8.31
CA GLN A 377 3.43 2.27 8.95
C GLN A 377 4.60 2.62 9.88
N LEU A 378 5.15 1.61 10.58
CA LEU A 378 6.25 1.78 11.53
C LEU A 378 7.64 1.71 10.89
N GLY A 379 7.75 1.27 9.64
CA GLY A 379 9.03 1.07 8.95
C GLY A 379 9.79 -0.17 9.39
N TRP A 380 9.07 -1.19 9.85
CA TRP A 380 9.60 -2.47 10.34
C TRP A 380 9.54 -3.59 9.31
N VAL A 381 9.20 -3.26 8.06
CA VAL A 381 9.13 -4.20 6.93
C VAL A 381 9.67 -3.55 5.66
N THR A 382 10.31 -4.35 4.82
CA THR A 382 10.70 -3.98 3.46
C THR A 382 9.49 -4.09 2.54
N VAL A 383 9.09 -2.99 1.91
CA VAL A 383 7.98 -2.97 0.94
C VAL A 383 8.55 -3.00 -0.47
N VAL A 384 8.31 -4.08 -1.21
CA VAL A 384 8.83 -4.24 -2.58
C VAL A 384 7.69 -4.03 -3.58
N PRO A 385 7.77 -3.02 -4.46
CA PRO A 385 6.76 -2.81 -5.48
C PRO A 385 6.92 -3.81 -6.63
N LEU A 386 5.88 -4.58 -6.93
CA LEU A 386 5.82 -5.36 -8.16
C LEU A 386 5.02 -4.55 -9.19
N ARG A 387 5.58 -4.32 -10.37
CA ARG A 387 5.02 -3.41 -11.39
C ARG A 387 5.04 -3.99 -12.79
N THR A 388 5.59 -5.18 -12.93
CA THR A 388 5.79 -5.87 -14.19
C THR A 388 5.35 -7.30 -14.04
N ASP A 389 4.87 -7.86 -15.14
CA ASP A 389 4.53 -9.26 -15.23
C ASP A 389 5.75 -10.14 -14.88
N GLY A 390 5.51 -11.28 -14.25
CA GLY A 390 6.57 -12.20 -13.90
C GLY A 390 6.16 -13.25 -12.89
N THR A 391 7.12 -14.10 -12.54
CA THR A 391 6.98 -15.10 -11.48
C THR A 391 7.84 -14.67 -10.30
N PHE A 392 7.24 -14.59 -9.12
CA PHE A 392 7.87 -14.06 -7.92
C PHE A 392 7.86 -15.10 -6.80
N GLY A 393 8.91 -15.08 -5.97
CA GLY A 393 9.01 -15.85 -4.75
C GLY A 393 8.94 -14.94 -3.53
N LEU A 394 8.17 -15.33 -2.51
CA LEU A 394 8.05 -14.60 -1.24
C LEU A 394 8.37 -15.53 -0.08
N GLY A 395 9.42 -15.21 0.69
CA GLY A 395 9.80 -15.97 1.89
C GLY A 395 8.82 -15.75 3.05
N ALA A 396 8.82 -16.64 4.05
CA ALA A 396 7.98 -16.53 5.23
C ALA A 396 8.12 -15.14 5.87
N ALA A 397 7.02 -14.43 6.05
CA ALA A 397 7.01 -13.04 6.51
C ALA A 397 7.82 -12.85 7.81
N PRO A 398 7.77 -13.75 8.83
CA PRO A 398 8.53 -13.57 10.07
C PRO A 398 10.05 -13.52 9.90
N THR A 399 10.58 -14.06 8.81
CA THR A 399 12.03 -14.14 8.57
C THR A 399 12.49 -13.45 7.30
N SER A 400 11.58 -13.14 6.38
CA SER A 400 11.88 -12.40 5.15
C SER A 400 11.76 -10.88 5.33
N ASP A 401 10.98 -10.45 6.32
CA ASP A 401 10.68 -9.04 6.62
C ASP A 401 10.31 -8.24 5.38
N THR A 402 9.59 -8.89 4.46
CA THR A 402 9.24 -8.37 3.14
C THR A 402 7.75 -8.51 2.89
N ALA A 403 7.13 -7.41 2.47
CA ALA A 403 5.78 -7.38 1.94
C ALA A 403 5.83 -6.91 0.48
N PHE A 404 5.03 -7.52 -0.39
CA PHE A 404 4.93 -7.09 -1.78
C PHE A 404 3.78 -6.10 -1.94
N TYR A 405 4.07 -4.96 -2.56
CA TYR A 405 3.11 -3.92 -2.91
C TYR A 405 2.67 -4.10 -4.36
N LEU A 406 1.36 -4.24 -4.57
CA LEU A 406 0.75 -4.31 -5.90
C LEU A 406 -0.12 -3.07 -6.13
N PRO A 407 0.18 -2.22 -7.12
CA PRO A 407 -0.68 -1.10 -7.45
C PRO A 407 -2.00 -1.56 -8.08
N VAL A 408 -3.07 -0.82 -7.80
CA VAL A 408 -4.30 -0.85 -8.59
C VAL A 408 -4.09 -0.11 -9.91
N GLY A 409 -4.60 -0.68 -11.00
CA GLY A 409 -4.61 -0.07 -12.33
C GLY A 409 -5.82 0.84 -12.57
N GLY A 410 -5.76 1.67 -13.62
CA GLY A 410 -6.82 2.62 -13.95
C GLY A 410 -6.90 3.82 -12.99
N ALA A 411 -8.05 4.52 -12.98
CA ALA A 411 -8.30 5.62 -12.06
C ALA A 411 -8.33 5.11 -10.61
N ASN A 412 -7.59 5.76 -9.71
CA ASN A 412 -7.47 5.32 -8.32
C ASN A 412 -7.69 6.49 -7.35
N PRO A 413 -8.92 7.02 -7.23
CA PRO A 413 -9.22 8.20 -6.42
C PRO A 413 -9.13 7.92 -4.91
N ARG A 414 -9.27 6.65 -4.49
CA ARG A 414 -9.22 6.22 -3.09
C ARG A 414 -7.81 5.80 -2.63
N GLY A 415 -6.84 5.76 -3.55
CA GLY A 415 -5.47 5.36 -3.24
C GLY A 415 -5.36 3.89 -2.84
N GLU A 416 -6.11 3.03 -3.51
CA GLU A 416 -6.19 1.59 -3.27
C GLU A 416 -4.94 0.84 -3.77
N TYR A 417 -4.55 -0.20 -3.06
CA TYR A 417 -3.46 -1.12 -3.44
C TYR A 417 -3.59 -2.44 -2.68
N PHE A 418 -2.87 -3.47 -3.13
CA PHE A 418 -2.78 -4.73 -2.39
C PHE A 418 -1.40 -4.89 -1.74
N LEU A 419 -1.38 -5.51 -0.56
CA LEU A 419 -0.18 -6.02 0.08
C LEU A 419 -0.23 -7.54 0.14
N LEU A 420 0.89 -8.19 -0.18
CA LEU A 420 1.03 -9.63 -0.02
C LEU A 420 2.01 -9.95 1.12
N GLU A 421 1.63 -10.89 1.97
CA GLU A 421 2.50 -11.53 2.96
C GLU A 421 2.45 -13.05 2.85
N ASN A 422 3.57 -13.72 3.07
CA ASN A 422 3.60 -15.17 3.17
C ASN A 422 3.58 -15.58 4.65
N ARG A 423 2.41 -15.89 5.21
CA ARG A 423 2.23 -16.27 6.62
C ARG A 423 2.51 -17.75 6.78
N GLN A 424 3.48 -18.12 7.62
CA GLN A 424 3.95 -19.50 7.78
C GLN A 424 4.04 -19.85 9.26
N GLN A 425 4.10 -21.15 9.60
CA GLN A 425 4.26 -21.59 11.00
C GLN A 425 5.68 -21.35 11.52
N VAL A 426 6.16 -20.11 11.48
CA VAL A 426 7.51 -19.68 11.86
C VAL A 426 7.40 -18.55 12.87
N GLN A 427 8.20 -18.64 13.95
CA GLN A 427 8.24 -17.64 15.03
C GLN A 427 6.83 -17.34 15.58
N SER A 428 6.43 -16.08 15.73
CA SER A 428 5.17 -15.69 16.37
C SER A 428 3.93 -16.19 15.61
N ASP A 429 4.05 -16.37 14.29
CA ASP A 429 2.97 -16.90 13.44
C ASP A 429 2.78 -18.42 13.60
N SER A 430 3.72 -19.14 14.23
CA SER A 430 3.59 -20.58 14.49
C SER A 430 2.30 -20.92 15.23
N ALA A 431 1.98 -20.17 16.29
CA ALA A 431 0.79 -20.40 17.09
C ALA A 431 -0.49 -20.00 16.33
N MET A 432 -0.45 -18.85 15.66
CA MET A 432 -1.58 -18.33 14.91
C MET A 432 -1.97 -19.27 13.77
N VAL A 433 -1.03 -19.66 12.91
CA VAL A 433 -1.33 -20.54 11.78
C VAL A 433 -1.74 -21.92 12.27
N HIS A 434 -1.16 -22.43 13.36
CA HIS A 434 -1.59 -23.70 13.96
C HIS A 434 -3.03 -23.66 14.47
N TYR A 435 -3.44 -22.55 15.10
CA TYR A 435 -4.79 -22.38 15.60
C TYR A 435 -5.83 -22.31 14.46
N HIS A 436 -5.62 -21.45 13.46
CA HIS A 436 -6.57 -21.30 12.35
C HIS A 436 -6.69 -22.55 11.47
N CYS A 437 -5.62 -23.35 11.45
CA CYS A 437 -5.64 -24.73 10.96
C CYS A 437 -6.70 -25.63 11.61
N GLN A 438 -7.01 -25.43 12.89
CA GLN A 438 -8.00 -26.19 13.65
C GLN A 438 -9.42 -25.60 13.56
N VAL A 439 -9.54 -24.31 13.23
CA VAL A 439 -10.82 -23.59 13.11
C VAL A 439 -11.56 -23.94 11.81
N TRP A 440 -10.92 -24.68 10.90
CA TRP A 440 -11.50 -25.15 9.64
C TRP A 440 -12.80 -25.96 9.81
N PHE A 441 -13.93 -25.34 9.46
CA PHE A 441 -15.29 -25.94 9.46
C PHE A 441 -15.73 -26.61 10.78
N ASN A 442 -15.03 -26.39 11.89
CA ASN A 442 -15.24 -27.11 13.15
C ASN A 442 -15.37 -28.64 12.95
N THR A 443 -14.60 -29.22 12.01
CA THR A 443 -14.60 -30.67 11.80
C THR A 443 -13.70 -31.34 12.84
N GLY A 444 -14.11 -32.49 13.40
CA GLY A 444 -13.29 -33.24 14.37
C GLY A 444 -11.94 -33.76 13.82
N SER A 445 -11.64 -33.51 12.55
CA SER A 445 -10.36 -33.78 11.90
C SER A 445 -10.15 -32.72 10.81
N PRO A 446 -9.42 -31.62 11.10
CA PRO A 446 -9.12 -30.60 10.11
C PRO A 446 -8.26 -31.20 8.97
N PRO A 447 -8.38 -30.70 7.73
CA PRO A 447 -7.53 -31.12 6.62
C PRO A 447 -6.07 -30.77 6.91
N PRO A 448 -5.11 -31.42 6.22
CA PRO A 448 -3.73 -30.94 6.22
C PRO A 448 -3.71 -29.49 5.75
N CYS A 449 -3.34 -28.60 6.65
CA CYS A 449 -3.25 -27.16 6.43
C CYS A 449 -1.86 -26.69 6.87
N GLY A 450 -1.48 -25.51 6.42
CA GLY A 450 -0.20 -24.90 6.73
C GLY A 450 -0.28 -23.39 6.51
N GLY A 451 0.88 -22.76 6.41
CA GLY A 451 0.93 -21.39 5.98
C GLY A 451 0.52 -21.19 4.53
N GLY A 452 0.45 -19.93 4.13
CA GLY A 452 0.11 -19.53 2.77
C GLY A 452 0.29 -18.03 2.55
N LEU A 453 -0.10 -17.61 1.36
CA LEU A 453 -0.09 -16.21 0.97
C LEU A 453 -1.37 -15.55 1.50
N LEU A 454 -1.23 -14.50 2.29
CA LEU A 454 -2.32 -13.63 2.71
C LEU A 454 -2.29 -12.37 1.85
N ILE A 455 -3.45 -11.97 1.34
CA ILE A 455 -3.61 -10.78 0.50
C ILE A 455 -4.43 -9.77 1.30
N TYR A 456 -3.88 -8.56 1.48
CA TYR A 456 -4.63 -7.44 2.06
C TYR A 456 -5.03 -6.45 0.97
N HIS A 457 -6.29 -6.04 0.96
CA HIS A 457 -6.76 -4.90 0.19
C HIS A 457 -6.69 -3.65 1.08
N VAL A 458 -5.95 -2.63 0.63
CA VAL A 458 -5.74 -1.39 1.38
C VAL A 458 -6.50 -0.26 0.72
N ASP A 459 -7.33 0.43 1.49
CA ASP A 459 -8.04 1.64 1.08
C ASP A 459 -7.50 2.87 1.84
N SER A 460 -6.63 3.63 1.17
CA SER A 460 -5.95 4.78 1.80
C SER A 460 -6.90 5.90 2.21
N ALA A 461 -8.01 6.09 1.49
CA ALA A 461 -9.01 7.11 1.81
C ALA A 461 -9.75 6.78 3.11
N GLN A 462 -10.17 5.52 3.29
CA GLN A 462 -10.81 5.06 4.52
C GLN A 462 -9.86 5.20 5.73
N ILE A 463 -8.61 4.77 5.58
CA ILE A 463 -7.58 4.92 6.63
C ILE A 463 -7.36 6.39 6.99
N ALA A 464 -7.28 7.29 6.01
CA ALA A 464 -7.05 8.71 6.28
C ALA A 464 -8.23 9.39 7.00
N GLN A 465 -9.46 8.95 6.71
CA GLN A 465 -10.69 9.47 7.30
C GLN A 465 -10.98 8.91 8.70
N HIS A 466 -10.55 7.65 8.96
CA HIS A 466 -10.96 6.91 10.15
C HIS A 466 -9.80 6.30 10.96
N GLY A 467 -8.56 6.74 10.72
CA GLY A 467 -7.40 6.33 11.50
C GLY A 467 -7.48 6.73 12.99
N ILE A 468 -6.48 6.33 13.77
CA ILE A 468 -6.41 6.56 15.23
C ILE A 468 -6.59 8.03 15.65
N ASP A 469 -6.23 8.96 14.77
CA ASP A 469 -6.29 10.40 15.03
C ASP A 469 -7.65 11.04 14.77
N GLN A 470 -8.57 10.26 14.23
CA GLN A 470 -9.92 10.69 13.88
C GLN A 470 -10.89 10.03 14.85
N ASP A 471 -11.16 8.74 14.64
CA ASP A 471 -12.17 8.01 15.40
C ASP A 471 -11.91 6.51 15.53
N ASN A 472 -10.75 6.02 15.07
CA ASN A 472 -10.33 4.62 15.18
C ASN A 472 -11.26 3.62 14.47
N ARG A 473 -11.97 4.07 13.42
CA ARG A 473 -12.96 3.28 12.68
C ARG A 473 -12.46 2.76 11.32
N VAL A 474 -11.19 2.34 11.25
CA VAL A 474 -10.56 1.96 9.98
C VAL A 474 -11.34 0.85 9.26
N ASN A 475 -11.91 -0.10 10.00
CA ASN A 475 -12.59 -1.28 9.46
C ASN A 475 -14.06 -1.41 9.91
N THR A 476 -14.80 -0.31 10.07
CA THR A 476 -16.20 -0.35 10.53
C THR A 476 -17.25 -0.07 9.44
N ALA A 477 -16.80 0.31 8.25
CA ALA A 477 -17.68 0.64 7.12
C ALA A 477 -17.71 -0.52 6.12
N PRO A 478 -18.71 -0.57 5.20
CA PRO A 478 -18.72 -1.57 4.12
C PRO A 478 -17.45 -1.60 3.28
N ILE A 479 -16.70 -0.49 3.25
CA ILE A 479 -15.32 -0.45 2.76
C ILE A 479 -14.40 -0.43 3.97
N HIS A 480 -13.63 -1.51 4.15
CA HIS A 480 -12.57 -1.57 5.14
C HIS A 480 -11.33 -0.80 4.66
N GLY A 481 -10.63 -0.15 5.58
CA GLY A 481 -9.34 0.49 5.30
C GLY A 481 -8.23 -0.53 5.07
N LEU A 482 -8.30 -1.66 5.79
CA LEU A 482 -7.45 -2.82 5.57
C LEU A 482 -8.31 -4.09 5.67
N GLU A 483 -8.48 -4.78 4.55
CA GLU A 483 -9.28 -5.99 4.44
C GLU A 483 -8.40 -7.21 4.16
N VAL A 484 -8.70 -8.35 4.81
CA VAL A 484 -8.13 -9.64 4.42
C VAL A 484 -8.99 -10.21 3.29
N VAL A 485 -8.38 -10.42 2.13
CA VAL A 485 -9.04 -11.06 0.98
C VAL A 485 -9.05 -12.58 1.22
N GLN A 486 -10.17 -13.09 1.71
CA GLN A 486 -10.33 -14.49 2.15
C GLN A 486 -10.30 -15.44 0.94
N ALA A 487 -9.29 -16.33 0.86
CA ALA A 487 -9.06 -17.15 -0.34
C ALA A 487 -10.22 -18.10 -0.68
N ASP A 488 -11.04 -18.49 0.28
CA ASP A 488 -12.19 -19.36 0.07
C ASP A 488 -13.51 -18.63 -0.23
N ALA A 489 -13.48 -17.29 -0.25
CA ALA A 489 -14.61 -16.40 -0.55
C ALA A 489 -15.83 -16.55 0.38
N ARG A 490 -15.64 -17.02 1.62
CA ARG A 490 -16.78 -17.22 2.53
C ARG A 490 -17.33 -15.97 3.18
N GLY A 491 -16.49 -14.94 3.34
CA GLY A 491 -16.91 -13.70 3.99
C GLY A 491 -17.11 -13.85 5.50
N ASN A 492 -16.44 -14.81 6.15
CA ASN A 492 -16.60 -15.06 7.59
C ASN A 492 -16.03 -13.92 8.44
N LEU A 493 -14.98 -13.26 7.93
CA LEU A 493 -14.44 -12.03 8.54
C LEU A 493 -15.36 -10.82 8.35
N ASP A 494 -16.29 -10.87 7.39
CA ASP A 494 -17.23 -9.77 7.08
C ASP A 494 -18.62 -10.01 7.68
N ALA A 495 -18.84 -11.19 8.27
CA ALA A 495 -20.09 -11.56 8.90
C ALA A 495 -20.22 -10.94 10.30
N ASP A 496 -21.46 -10.81 10.79
CA ASP A 496 -21.74 -10.33 12.14
C ASP A 496 -21.01 -11.20 13.19
N PRO A 497 -20.11 -10.63 14.01
CA PRO A 497 -19.36 -11.33 15.06
C PRO A 497 -20.21 -12.14 16.05
N ASN A 498 -21.50 -11.85 16.16
CA ASN A 498 -22.43 -12.57 17.03
C ASN A 498 -23.03 -13.83 16.39
N THR A 499 -22.74 -14.09 15.11
CA THR A 499 -23.27 -15.23 14.36
C THR A 499 -22.27 -16.38 14.36
N ALA A 500 -22.37 -17.29 15.33
CA ALA A 500 -21.43 -18.40 15.48
C ALA A 500 -21.43 -19.39 14.28
N CYS A 501 -20.25 -19.86 13.88
CA CYS A 501 -20.11 -20.90 12.88
C CYS A 501 -20.48 -22.29 13.43
N SER A 502 -21.51 -22.93 12.85
CA SER A 502 -21.92 -24.30 13.16
C SER A 502 -21.53 -25.33 12.08
N GLY A 503 -20.61 -24.96 11.19
CA GLY A 503 -20.14 -25.79 10.07
C GLY A 503 -19.73 -24.93 8.88
N ALA A 504 -19.68 -25.53 7.69
CA ALA A 504 -19.27 -24.86 6.46
C ALA A 504 -20.31 -23.88 5.87
N ALA A 505 -21.24 -23.34 6.66
CA ALA A 505 -22.26 -22.42 6.17
C ALA A 505 -21.64 -21.05 5.83
N PRO A 506 -22.06 -20.40 4.72
CA PRO A 506 -21.77 -18.98 4.50
C PRO A 506 -22.50 -18.13 5.56
N THR A 507 -22.07 -16.89 5.77
CA THR A 507 -22.68 -15.89 6.68
C THR A 507 -22.55 -16.16 8.17
N CYS A 508 -21.65 -17.04 8.60
CA CYS A 508 -21.24 -17.12 10.00
C CYS A 508 -19.91 -16.39 10.19
N SER A 509 -19.64 -15.95 11.42
CA SER A 509 -18.41 -15.29 11.78
C SER A 509 -17.46 -16.22 12.53
N ASP A 510 -16.22 -16.21 12.09
CA ASP A 510 -15.07 -16.71 12.84
C ASP A 510 -13.97 -15.64 12.85
N ARG A 511 -12.91 -15.89 13.61
CA ARG A 511 -11.82 -14.93 13.79
C ARG A 511 -10.67 -15.17 12.83
N GLY A 512 -10.97 -15.78 11.69
CA GLY A 512 -10.03 -16.29 10.71
C GLY A 512 -9.93 -17.81 10.77
N ASP A 513 -9.64 -18.40 9.62
CA ASP A 513 -9.50 -19.83 9.45
C ASP A 513 -8.49 -20.20 8.34
N ALA A 514 -8.21 -21.48 8.16
CA ALA A 514 -7.22 -21.93 7.19
C ALA A 514 -7.55 -21.57 5.72
N GLY A 515 -8.83 -21.28 5.41
CA GLY A 515 -9.35 -20.85 4.10
C GLY A 515 -9.05 -19.42 3.72
N ASP A 516 -8.63 -18.58 4.67
CA ASP A 516 -8.25 -17.20 4.39
C ASP A 516 -6.95 -17.14 3.55
N LEU A 517 -6.07 -18.12 3.73
CA LEU A 517 -4.75 -18.18 3.09
C LEU A 517 -4.82 -18.83 1.70
N TYR A 518 -4.05 -18.29 0.74
CA TYR A 518 -3.86 -18.91 -0.57
C TYR A 518 -2.65 -19.89 -0.58
N PRO A 519 -2.76 -21.09 -1.16
CA PRO A 519 -3.98 -21.67 -1.70
C PRO A 519 -4.91 -22.29 -0.66
N GLY A 520 -4.44 -22.42 0.58
CA GLY A 520 -5.21 -22.95 1.70
C GLY A 520 -5.75 -24.36 1.45
N PRO A 521 -6.65 -24.85 2.31
CA PRO A 521 -7.28 -26.15 2.14
C PRO A 521 -8.27 -26.21 0.96
N THR A 522 -8.77 -25.06 0.46
CA THR A 522 -9.62 -25.02 -0.74
C THR A 522 -8.85 -25.19 -2.04
N GLY A 523 -7.53 -25.02 -2.02
CA GLY A 523 -6.70 -25.10 -3.22
C GLY A 523 -6.88 -23.89 -4.15
N ASN A 524 -7.33 -22.74 -3.64
CA ASN A 524 -7.49 -21.55 -4.49
C ASN A 524 -6.12 -20.99 -4.89
N THR A 525 -5.70 -21.22 -6.12
CA THR A 525 -4.37 -20.81 -6.60
C THR A 525 -4.39 -19.47 -7.34
N ALA A 526 -5.48 -18.71 -7.29
CA ALA A 526 -5.64 -17.50 -8.09
C ALA A 526 -6.47 -16.39 -7.41
N PHE A 527 -6.06 -15.15 -7.62
CA PHE A 527 -6.80 -13.94 -7.30
C PHE A 527 -6.81 -13.06 -8.55
N THR A 528 -7.94 -13.07 -9.24
CA THR A 528 -8.14 -12.42 -10.55
C THR A 528 -9.49 -11.73 -10.59
N PRO A 529 -9.77 -10.88 -11.59
CA PRO A 529 -11.08 -10.24 -11.72
C PRO A 529 -12.26 -11.20 -11.92
N SER A 530 -12.02 -12.49 -12.20
CA SER A 530 -13.05 -13.49 -12.45
C SER A 530 -13.06 -14.66 -11.46
N THR A 531 -12.24 -14.61 -10.41
CA THR A 531 -12.25 -15.59 -9.32
C THR A 531 -13.22 -15.19 -8.22
N ALA A 532 -13.47 -16.10 -7.29
CA ALA A 532 -14.05 -15.78 -5.99
C ALA A 532 -12.97 -16.04 -4.92
N PRO A 533 -12.53 -15.02 -4.16
CA PRO A 533 -12.88 -13.60 -4.29
C PRO A 533 -12.28 -12.98 -5.56
N ALA A 534 -12.86 -11.86 -6.01
CA ALA A 534 -12.47 -11.18 -7.25
C ALA A 534 -11.50 -10.02 -6.96
N ALA A 535 -10.50 -9.83 -7.83
CA ALA A 535 -9.58 -8.69 -7.76
C ALA A 535 -10.22 -7.42 -8.33
N VAL A 536 -10.99 -6.73 -7.51
CA VAL A 536 -11.78 -5.53 -7.87
C VAL A 536 -11.46 -4.34 -6.97
N ARG A 537 -11.80 -3.13 -7.45
CA ARG A 537 -11.68 -1.88 -6.68
C ARG A 537 -12.92 -1.65 -5.82
N ASN A 538 -12.74 -1.05 -4.66
CA ASN A 538 -13.80 -0.63 -3.75
C ASN A 538 -14.67 0.49 -4.34
N VAL A 539 -14.08 1.40 -5.13
CA VAL A 539 -14.80 2.58 -5.65
C VAL A 539 -15.95 2.24 -6.59
N ASP A 540 -15.79 1.22 -7.44
CA ASP A 540 -16.75 0.92 -8.51
C ASP A 540 -16.92 -0.57 -8.82
N GLY A 541 -16.27 -1.47 -8.06
CA GLY A 541 -16.34 -2.92 -8.28
C GLY A 541 -15.70 -3.38 -9.59
N MET A 542 -15.02 -2.50 -10.33
CA MET A 542 -14.35 -2.85 -11.58
C MET A 542 -13.02 -3.55 -11.28
N PRO A 543 -12.47 -4.32 -12.24
CA PRO A 543 -11.19 -4.99 -12.10
C PRO A 543 -10.08 -4.06 -11.58
N ALA A 544 -9.34 -4.52 -10.58
CA ALA A 544 -8.25 -3.76 -9.98
C ALA A 544 -6.97 -3.74 -10.84
N GLY A 545 -6.99 -4.42 -11.99
CA GLY A 545 -5.85 -4.48 -12.91
C GLY A 545 -4.72 -5.38 -12.47
N VAL A 546 -5.00 -6.30 -11.55
CA VAL A 546 -4.03 -7.26 -11.03
C VAL A 546 -4.56 -8.68 -11.21
N VAL A 547 -3.69 -9.56 -11.67
CA VAL A 547 -3.96 -11.00 -11.77
C VAL A 547 -2.81 -11.73 -11.09
N LEU A 548 -3.14 -12.43 -10.01
CA LEU A 548 -2.26 -13.41 -9.38
C LEU A 548 -2.78 -14.80 -9.70
N ASP A 549 -1.91 -15.66 -10.21
CA ASP A 549 -2.21 -17.07 -10.46
C ASP A 549 -1.01 -17.95 -10.12
N GLN A 550 -1.19 -19.27 -10.22
CA GLN A 550 -0.15 -20.26 -9.93
C GLN A 550 0.44 -20.11 -8.52
N ILE A 551 -0.38 -19.68 -7.55
CA ILE A 551 0.01 -19.53 -6.15
C ILE A 551 0.31 -20.92 -5.58
N THR A 552 1.54 -21.14 -5.13
CA THR A 552 2.01 -22.46 -4.71
C THR A 552 3.10 -22.40 -3.64
N GLN A 553 3.05 -23.33 -2.69
CA GLN A 553 4.11 -23.54 -1.71
C GLN A 553 5.29 -24.25 -2.36
N LEU A 554 6.48 -23.63 -2.37
CA LEU A 554 7.70 -24.28 -2.87
C LEU A 554 8.43 -25.08 -1.78
N VAL A 555 8.53 -24.49 -0.59
CA VAL A 555 9.22 -25.08 0.57
C VAL A 555 8.27 -25.02 1.76
N PRO A 556 7.95 -26.14 2.44
CA PRO A 556 7.11 -26.11 3.64
C PRO A 556 7.63 -25.10 4.68
N ASN A 557 6.74 -24.29 5.25
CA ASN A 557 7.09 -23.20 6.18
C ASN A 557 8.11 -22.19 5.63
N GLY A 558 8.22 -22.09 4.29
CA GLY A 558 9.20 -21.28 3.59
C GLY A 558 8.58 -20.58 2.39
N THR A 559 9.36 -20.49 1.31
CA THR A 559 9.01 -19.68 0.14
C THR A 559 7.73 -20.15 -0.56
N MET A 560 6.83 -19.19 -0.80
CA MET A 560 5.69 -19.27 -1.71
C MET A 560 6.08 -18.70 -3.08
N ARG A 561 5.47 -19.20 -4.15
CA ARG A 561 5.61 -18.66 -5.51
C ARG A 561 4.25 -18.33 -6.09
N PHE A 562 4.19 -17.28 -6.89
CA PHE A 562 3.02 -16.94 -7.69
C PHE A 562 3.47 -16.29 -9.00
N ARG A 563 2.60 -16.29 -10.00
CA ARG A 563 2.74 -15.47 -11.21
C ARG A 563 1.82 -14.25 -11.08
N LEU A 564 2.35 -13.12 -11.52
CA LEU A 564 1.69 -11.83 -11.50
C LEU A 564 1.60 -11.30 -12.94
N SER A 565 0.45 -10.75 -13.29
CA SER A 565 0.27 -10.00 -14.53
C SER A 565 -0.62 -8.78 -14.34
N TYR A 566 -0.36 -7.74 -15.13
CA TYR A 566 -1.13 -6.50 -15.19
C TYR A 566 -1.85 -6.42 -16.54
N PRO A 567 -3.03 -7.06 -16.68
CA PRO A 567 -3.71 -7.14 -17.97
C PRO A 567 -4.24 -5.76 -18.40
N VAL A 568 -3.82 -5.27 -19.56
CA VAL A 568 -4.23 -3.95 -20.07
C VAL A 568 -4.64 -4.02 -21.54
N TRP A 569 -5.90 -3.67 -21.81
CA TRP A 569 -6.44 -3.55 -23.15
C TRP A 569 -6.06 -2.23 -23.76
N VAL A 570 -5.78 -2.25 -25.06
CA VAL A 570 -5.38 -1.06 -25.80
C VAL A 570 -6.26 -0.91 -27.02
N VAL A 571 -6.83 0.28 -27.22
CA VAL A 571 -7.46 0.67 -28.48
C VAL A 571 -6.78 1.94 -28.99
N ARG A 572 -6.24 1.89 -30.19
CA ARG A 572 -5.44 2.98 -30.78
C ARG A 572 -5.56 3.04 -32.28
N ALA A 573 -5.20 4.18 -32.84
CA ALA A 573 -4.89 4.31 -34.26
C ALA A 573 -3.39 4.04 -34.52
N THR A 574 -3.05 3.71 -35.78
CA THR A 574 -1.67 3.70 -36.24
C THR A 574 -1.05 5.10 -36.19
N ASP A 575 -1.85 6.14 -36.45
CA ASP A 575 -1.48 7.54 -36.35
C ASP A 575 -1.92 8.12 -34.99
N SER A 576 -0.97 8.57 -34.17
CA SER A 576 -1.25 9.10 -32.83
C SER A 576 -2.03 10.41 -32.81
N ALA A 577 -2.12 11.13 -33.94
CA ALA A 577 -2.94 12.34 -34.04
C ALA A 577 -4.43 12.04 -34.27
N ALA A 578 -4.76 10.83 -34.74
CA ALA A 578 -6.14 10.40 -34.91
C ALA A 578 -6.77 10.10 -33.55
N VAL A 579 -8.11 10.10 -33.51
CA VAL A 579 -8.89 9.69 -32.34
C VAL A 579 -9.75 8.47 -32.65
N ILE A 580 -10.03 7.70 -31.61
CA ILE A 580 -11.00 6.61 -31.57
C ILE A 580 -12.09 6.97 -30.57
N GLN A 581 -13.21 6.26 -30.62
CA GLN A 581 -14.24 6.29 -29.58
C GLN A 581 -14.33 4.94 -28.90
N PHE A 582 -14.34 4.94 -27.57
CA PHE A 582 -14.56 3.78 -26.73
C PHE A 582 -15.66 4.13 -25.72
N ASP A 583 -16.77 3.40 -25.73
CA ASP A 583 -17.97 3.69 -24.94
C ASP A 583 -18.46 5.14 -25.06
N GLY A 584 -18.42 5.65 -26.30
CA GLY A 584 -18.84 7.02 -26.63
C GLY A 584 -17.84 8.12 -26.26
N VAL A 585 -16.75 7.80 -25.54
CA VAL A 585 -15.72 8.77 -25.16
C VAL A 585 -14.58 8.76 -26.17
N THR A 586 -14.09 9.95 -26.53
CA THR A 586 -13.02 10.13 -27.52
C THR A 586 -11.64 10.01 -26.90
N TYR A 587 -10.77 9.20 -27.49
CA TYR A 587 -9.38 8.99 -27.05
C TYR A 587 -8.40 9.02 -28.21
N HIS A 588 -7.17 9.52 -27.98
CA HIS A 588 -6.03 9.26 -28.88
C HIS A 588 -5.43 7.86 -28.64
N LEU A 589 -5.54 7.38 -27.40
CA LEU A 589 -5.14 6.06 -26.96
C LEU A 589 -6.07 5.69 -25.80
N PHE A 590 -6.91 4.69 -26.00
CA PHE A 590 -7.60 4.05 -24.89
C PHE A 590 -6.69 2.97 -24.32
N ARG A 591 -6.51 3.00 -23.01
CA ARG A 591 -5.70 2.04 -22.28
C ARG A 591 -6.34 1.82 -20.91
N ASP A 592 -6.98 0.69 -20.71
CA ASP A 592 -7.61 0.37 -19.43
C ASP A 592 -7.70 -1.14 -19.18
N ILE A 593 -8.12 -1.51 -17.99
CA ILE A 593 -8.46 -2.88 -17.62
C ILE A 593 -9.95 -3.08 -17.84
N LEU A 594 -10.31 -4.12 -18.59
CA LEU A 594 -11.70 -4.45 -18.88
C LEU A 594 -12.12 -5.68 -18.07
N THR A 595 -13.40 -5.73 -17.72
CA THR A 595 -14.00 -6.89 -17.07
C THR A 595 -14.13 -8.01 -18.10
N PRO A 596 -13.68 -9.24 -17.84
CA PRO A 596 -13.91 -10.34 -18.77
C PRO A 596 -15.39 -10.50 -19.10
N ASN A 597 -15.70 -10.63 -20.38
CA ASN A 597 -17.04 -10.69 -20.97
C ASN A 597 -17.87 -9.38 -20.93
N SER A 598 -17.32 -8.25 -20.47
CA SER A 598 -18.01 -6.97 -20.67
C SER A 598 -18.03 -6.58 -22.15
N VAL A 599 -19.15 -5.97 -22.55
CA VAL A 599 -19.39 -5.54 -23.94
C VAL A 599 -19.20 -4.04 -24.02
N HIS A 600 -18.36 -3.60 -24.95
CA HIS A 600 -17.99 -2.21 -25.16
C HIS A 600 -18.28 -1.80 -26.60
N SER A 601 -18.61 -0.53 -26.80
CA SER A 601 -18.71 0.05 -28.13
C SER A 601 -17.37 0.62 -28.56
N VAL A 602 -16.86 0.17 -29.70
CA VAL A 602 -15.61 0.66 -30.29
C VAL A 602 -15.92 1.24 -31.66
N SER A 603 -15.49 2.47 -31.89
CA SER A 603 -15.66 3.09 -33.20
C SER A 603 -14.59 4.10 -33.54
N VAL A 604 -14.58 4.50 -34.80
CA VAL A 604 -13.73 5.55 -35.34
C VAL A 604 -14.54 6.33 -36.38
N ALA A 605 -14.33 7.65 -36.46
CA ALA A 605 -14.97 8.43 -37.52
C ALA A 605 -14.46 7.94 -38.88
N ASP A 606 -15.36 7.92 -39.87
CA ASP A 606 -15.03 7.44 -41.23
C ASP A 606 -13.92 8.29 -41.86
N THR A 607 -14.04 9.61 -41.70
CA THR A 607 -13.02 10.58 -42.07
C THR A 607 -12.68 11.46 -40.88
N GLN A 608 -11.40 11.70 -40.65
CA GLN A 608 -10.87 12.63 -39.67
C GLN A 608 -9.91 13.60 -40.34
N TYR A 609 -9.83 14.81 -39.77
CA TYR A 609 -8.91 15.84 -40.23
C TYR A 609 -7.97 16.24 -39.10
N THR A 610 -6.67 16.16 -39.37
CA THR A 610 -5.60 16.57 -38.46
C THR A 610 -4.72 17.63 -39.12
N ALA A 611 -3.69 18.10 -38.41
CA ALA A 611 -2.78 19.15 -38.90
C ALA A 611 -3.51 20.42 -39.40
N GLY A 612 -4.45 20.94 -38.61
CA GLY A 612 -5.22 22.15 -38.96
C GLY A 612 -6.18 21.96 -40.14
N GLY A 613 -6.66 20.73 -40.38
CA GLY A 613 -7.57 20.42 -41.48
C GLY A 613 -6.87 19.88 -42.73
N ARG A 614 -5.54 19.84 -42.75
CA ARG A 614 -4.75 19.61 -43.96
C ARG A 614 -4.27 18.17 -44.17
N THR A 615 -4.47 17.32 -43.17
CA THR A 615 -4.26 15.88 -43.29
C THR A 615 -5.60 15.20 -43.14
N ARG A 616 -6.04 14.47 -44.17
CA ARG A 616 -7.26 13.67 -44.14
C ARG A 616 -6.90 12.22 -43.85
N GLN A 617 -7.55 11.63 -42.86
CA GLN A 617 -7.40 10.24 -42.47
C GLN A 617 -8.74 9.54 -42.73
N VAL A 618 -8.73 8.43 -43.47
CA VAL A 618 -9.94 7.67 -43.82
C VAL A 618 -9.80 6.25 -43.29
N PHE A 619 -10.88 5.72 -42.72
CA PHE A 619 -10.93 4.35 -42.19
C PHE A 619 -10.54 3.32 -43.26
N VAL A 620 -9.67 2.38 -42.89
CA VAL A 620 -9.32 1.21 -43.72
C VAL A 620 -9.81 -0.06 -43.06
N SER A 621 -9.28 -0.38 -41.88
CA SER A 621 -9.63 -1.60 -41.15
C SER A 621 -9.22 -1.51 -39.68
N TRP A 622 -9.88 -2.31 -38.85
CA TRP A 622 -9.38 -2.70 -37.54
C TRP A 622 -8.48 -3.94 -37.66
N SER A 623 -7.59 -4.15 -36.68
CA SER A 623 -6.66 -5.29 -36.64
C SER A 623 -7.34 -6.67 -36.70
N GLY A 624 -8.59 -6.78 -36.24
CA GLY A 624 -9.40 -8.00 -36.32
C GLY A 624 -10.38 -8.05 -37.49
N GLY A 625 -10.30 -7.10 -38.45
CA GLY A 625 -11.18 -7.05 -39.62
C GLY A 625 -12.62 -6.60 -39.34
N GLN A 626 -12.88 -6.03 -38.16
CA GLN A 626 -14.22 -5.55 -37.79
C GLN A 626 -14.66 -4.34 -38.62
N SER A 627 -15.97 -4.07 -38.64
CA SER A 627 -16.55 -2.86 -39.21
C SER A 627 -16.06 -1.59 -38.48
N ARG A 628 -16.24 -0.43 -39.11
CA ARG A 628 -15.83 0.88 -38.56
C ARG A 628 -16.33 1.13 -37.12
N SER A 629 -17.55 0.68 -36.84
CA SER A 629 -18.15 0.66 -35.51
C SER A 629 -18.60 -0.77 -35.21
N PHE A 630 -18.32 -1.27 -34.01
CA PHE A 630 -18.66 -2.63 -33.61
C PHE A 630 -18.77 -2.75 -32.09
N SER A 631 -19.41 -3.82 -31.63
CA SER A 631 -19.39 -4.23 -30.23
C SER A 631 -18.18 -5.13 -30.00
N TYR A 632 -17.36 -4.78 -29.01
CA TYR A 632 -16.21 -5.55 -28.56
C TYR A 632 -16.54 -6.24 -27.23
N THR A 633 -16.40 -7.56 -27.17
CA THR A 633 -16.49 -8.31 -25.92
C THR A 633 -15.08 -8.56 -25.40
N ALA A 634 -14.78 -8.05 -24.20
CA ALA A 634 -13.47 -8.23 -23.58
C ALA A 634 -13.21 -9.71 -23.27
N GLY A 635 -12.10 -10.25 -23.77
CA GLY A 635 -11.68 -11.62 -23.50
C GLY A 635 -11.11 -11.78 -22.08
N THR A 636 -10.64 -12.99 -21.76
CA THR A 636 -9.89 -13.27 -20.52
C THR A 636 -8.42 -12.85 -20.60
N THR A 637 -7.94 -12.54 -21.81
CA THR A 637 -6.59 -12.01 -22.08
C THR A 637 -6.67 -10.62 -22.71
N PRO A 638 -5.77 -9.69 -22.33
CA PRO A 638 -5.67 -8.38 -22.96
C PRO A 638 -5.52 -8.46 -24.48
N ASP A 639 -6.18 -7.54 -25.16
CA ASP A 639 -6.07 -7.37 -26.61
C ASP A 639 -5.64 -5.95 -26.97
N THR A 640 -5.03 -5.81 -28.15
CA THR A 640 -4.68 -4.52 -28.75
C THR A 640 -5.44 -4.37 -30.07
N LEU A 641 -6.51 -3.58 -30.04
CA LEU A 641 -7.25 -3.19 -31.22
C LEU A 641 -6.58 -1.98 -31.87
N THR A 642 -6.11 -2.15 -33.10
CA THR A 642 -5.46 -1.08 -33.85
C THR A 642 -6.28 -0.74 -35.09
N VAL A 643 -6.70 0.52 -35.24
CA VAL A 643 -7.27 1.00 -36.51
C VAL A 643 -6.17 1.49 -37.42
N THR A 644 -6.20 1.00 -38.66
CA THR A 644 -5.41 1.53 -39.77
C THR A 644 -6.22 2.59 -40.51
N LEU A 645 -5.63 3.76 -40.69
CA LEU A 645 -6.22 4.88 -41.42
C LEU A 645 -5.35 5.19 -42.63
N ALA A 646 -5.97 5.28 -43.81
CA ALA A 646 -5.31 5.77 -45.02
C ALA A 646 -5.18 7.28 -44.94
N ARG A 647 -3.99 7.80 -45.24
CA ARG A 647 -3.72 9.23 -45.16
C ARG A 647 -3.71 9.86 -46.54
N SER A 648 -4.26 11.06 -46.63
CA SER A 648 -4.08 11.96 -47.74
C SER A 648 -3.67 13.32 -47.22
N GLN A 649 -2.73 13.96 -47.90
CA GLN A 649 -2.14 15.23 -47.51
C GLN A 649 -2.61 16.32 -48.48
N GLN A 650 -2.99 17.48 -47.95
CA GLN A 650 -3.43 18.60 -48.77
C GLN A 650 -2.22 19.32 -49.37
N VAL A 651 -2.21 19.44 -50.70
CA VAL A 651 -1.30 20.35 -51.41
C VAL A 651 -2.03 21.66 -51.67
N HIS A 652 -1.50 22.75 -51.14
CA HIS A 652 -1.97 24.11 -51.41
C HIS A 652 -0.89 24.82 -52.22
N TYR A 653 -1.29 25.42 -53.34
CA TYR A 653 -0.38 26.25 -54.11
C TYR A 653 -1.03 27.53 -54.61
N SER A 654 -0.25 28.60 -54.61
CA SER A 654 -0.67 29.92 -55.04
C SER A 654 0.40 30.58 -55.90
N THR A 655 0.05 31.66 -56.60
CA THR A 655 0.97 32.42 -57.42
C THR A 655 0.92 33.89 -57.03
N THR A 656 2.03 34.62 -57.17
CA THR A 656 1.99 36.07 -57.30
C THR A 656 1.42 36.46 -58.68
N SER A 657 1.15 37.74 -58.90
CA SER A 657 0.65 38.22 -60.21
C SER A 657 1.67 37.96 -61.33
N GLY A 658 1.21 37.64 -62.55
CA GLY A 658 2.07 37.55 -63.74
C GLY A 658 2.42 36.15 -64.24
N GLY A 659 1.92 35.10 -63.60
CA GLY A 659 2.08 33.74 -64.07
C GLY A 659 0.96 32.81 -63.63
N THR A 660 1.04 31.56 -64.06
CA THR A 660 0.12 30.49 -63.68
C THR A 660 0.90 29.26 -63.21
N ILE A 661 0.22 28.37 -62.48
CA ILE A 661 0.75 27.07 -62.09
C ILE A 661 -0.10 26.00 -62.77
N SER A 662 0.55 25.09 -63.50
CA SER A 662 -0.04 23.82 -63.92
C SER A 662 0.38 22.75 -62.91
N GLY A 663 -0.58 22.21 -62.16
CA GLY A 663 -0.35 21.12 -61.21
C GLY A 663 -0.90 19.79 -61.74
N SER A 664 -0.25 18.68 -61.40
CA SER A 664 -0.77 17.34 -61.69
C SER A 664 -2.09 17.03 -60.97
N VAL A 665 -2.45 17.84 -59.96
CA VAL A 665 -3.75 17.92 -59.30
C VAL A 665 -4.08 19.38 -59.00
N PRO A 666 -5.36 19.77 -58.86
CA PRO A 666 -5.75 21.13 -58.44
C PRO A 666 -5.22 21.51 -57.04
N SER A 667 -5.13 22.82 -56.75
CA SER A 667 -4.81 23.31 -55.41
C SER A 667 -5.88 22.87 -54.41
N ASP A 668 -5.47 22.71 -53.17
CA ASP A 668 -6.28 22.31 -52.03
C ASP A 668 -6.83 20.88 -52.12
N THR A 669 -6.32 20.10 -53.08
CA THR A 669 -6.62 18.67 -53.23
C THR A 669 -5.89 17.85 -52.17
N PHE A 670 -6.62 16.90 -51.58
CA PHE A 670 -6.02 15.86 -50.76
C PHE A 670 -5.48 14.74 -51.64
N VAL A 671 -4.17 14.54 -51.54
CA VAL A 671 -3.43 13.57 -52.33
C VAL A 671 -2.97 12.44 -51.44
N THR A 672 -3.14 11.19 -51.86
CA THR A 672 -2.73 10.00 -51.10
C THR A 672 -1.28 10.13 -50.64
N GLU A 673 -1.03 9.70 -49.40
CA GLU A 673 0.31 9.73 -48.82
C GLU A 673 1.35 9.03 -49.72
N GLY A 674 2.52 9.65 -49.86
CA GLY A 674 3.63 9.12 -50.66
C GLY A 674 3.48 9.32 -52.17
N ALA A 675 2.29 9.71 -52.67
CA ALA A 675 2.13 10.07 -54.07
C ALA A 675 2.93 11.33 -54.43
N ARG A 676 3.25 11.48 -55.71
CA ARG A 676 4.06 12.59 -56.22
C ARG A 676 3.17 13.60 -56.92
N VAL A 677 3.24 14.86 -56.51
CA VAL A 677 2.56 15.99 -57.16
C VAL A 677 3.60 16.82 -57.90
N THR A 678 3.43 16.98 -59.21
CA THR A 678 4.30 17.82 -60.03
C THR A 678 3.62 19.16 -60.28
N LEU A 679 4.31 20.25 -59.97
CA LEU A 679 3.85 21.62 -60.21
C LEU A 679 4.82 22.30 -61.17
N THR A 680 4.31 22.94 -62.21
CA THR A 680 5.09 23.68 -63.20
C THR A 680 4.60 25.12 -63.28
N ALA A 681 5.50 26.06 -63.06
CA ALA A 681 5.23 27.48 -63.19
C ALA A 681 5.39 27.92 -64.66
N THR A 682 4.45 28.73 -65.15
CA THR A 682 4.46 29.29 -66.50
C THR A 682 4.26 30.79 -66.43
N ASP A 683 5.19 31.53 -67.05
CA ASP A 683 5.06 32.99 -67.20
C ASP A 683 3.87 33.29 -68.14
N THR A 684 3.01 34.23 -67.74
CA THR A 684 1.91 34.73 -68.58
C THR A 684 2.00 36.23 -68.82
N SER A 685 3.02 36.87 -68.27
CA SER A 685 3.30 38.30 -68.39
C SER A 685 4.56 38.53 -69.20
N ALA A 686 4.57 39.60 -70.01
CA ALA A 686 5.80 40.08 -70.66
C ALA A 686 6.73 40.84 -69.70
N LEU A 687 6.24 41.23 -68.51
CA LEU A 687 6.98 42.07 -67.56
C LEU A 687 7.47 41.29 -66.34
N ARG A 688 6.75 40.24 -65.94
CA ARG A 688 7.06 39.43 -64.75
C ARG A 688 7.53 38.04 -65.16
N THR A 689 8.66 37.61 -64.59
CA THR A 689 9.25 36.29 -64.86
C THR A 689 9.35 35.47 -63.59
N PHE A 690 9.28 34.15 -63.73
CA PHE A 690 9.42 33.21 -62.63
C PHE A 690 10.79 33.33 -61.96
N GLN A 691 10.79 33.60 -60.66
CA GLN A 691 11.99 33.74 -59.84
C GLN A 691 12.28 32.50 -58.99
N GLY A 692 11.25 31.72 -58.67
CA GLY A 692 11.38 30.52 -57.85
C GLY A 692 10.10 30.14 -57.12
N TRP A 693 10.14 28.99 -56.45
CA TRP A 693 9.15 28.55 -55.49
C TRP A 693 9.49 29.05 -54.08
N ALA A 694 8.47 29.42 -53.31
CA ALA A 694 8.56 29.80 -51.90
C ALA A 694 7.58 29.00 -51.04
N GLY A 695 7.71 29.07 -49.71
CA GLY A 695 6.88 28.32 -48.75
C GLY A 695 7.58 27.06 -48.24
N ASP A 696 6.91 25.92 -48.29
CA ASP A 696 7.44 24.62 -47.82
C ASP A 696 8.53 24.05 -48.74
N THR A 697 8.75 24.62 -49.91
CA THR A 697 9.79 24.23 -50.87
C THR A 697 10.36 25.48 -51.52
N VAL A 698 11.69 25.59 -51.56
CA VAL A 698 12.41 26.73 -52.14
C VAL A 698 13.38 26.24 -53.21
N THR A 699 13.14 26.61 -54.46
CA THR A 699 13.97 26.22 -55.61
C THR A 699 13.67 27.10 -56.83
N LYS A 700 14.64 27.21 -57.75
CA LYS A 700 14.52 27.95 -59.01
C LYS A 700 14.06 27.08 -60.19
N ASN A 701 13.85 25.79 -59.98
CA ASN A 701 13.37 24.91 -61.03
C ASN A 701 11.93 25.29 -61.39
N LEU A 702 11.67 25.52 -62.68
CA LEU A 702 10.33 25.81 -63.20
C LEU A 702 9.32 24.72 -62.82
N SER A 703 9.78 23.46 -62.78
CA SER A 703 8.99 22.31 -62.36
C SER A 703 9.53 21.71 -61.07
N ILE A 704 8.65 21.42 -60.12
CA ILE A 704 8.95 20.74 -58.86
C ILE A 704 8.07 19.51 -58.67
N THR A 705 8.61 18.50 -58.00
CA THR A 705 7.85 17.30 -57.61
C THR A 705 7.85 17.15 -56.09
N LEU A 706 6.66 17.25 -55.49
CA LEU A 706 6.43 17.10 -54.06
C LEU A 706 5.99 15.66 -53.77
N THR A 707 6.76 14.94 -52.93
CA THR A 707 6.33 13.65 -52.39
C THR A 707 5.48 13.90 -51.15
N MET A 708 4.21 13.50 -51.20
CA MET A 708 3.17 13.86 -50.23
C MET A 708 3.25 13.08 -48.91
N GLY A 709 4.32 13.26 -48.12
CA GLY A 709 4.45 12.72 -46.76
C GLY A 709 3.88 13.63 -45.65
N ARG A 710 3.58 14.88 -46.01
CA ARG A 710 2.98 15.91 -45.15
C ARG A 710 2.18 16.88 -46.03
N PRO A 711 1.32 17.74 -45.46
CA PRO A 711 0.73 18.84 -46.23
C PRO A 711 1.81 19.80 -46.72
N TYR A 712 1.64 20.37 -47.91
CA TYR A 712 2.56 21.35 -48.50
C TYR A 712 1.82 22.64 -48.86
N SER A 713 2.35 23.79 -48.47
CA SER A 713 1.98 25.12 -48.95
C SER A 713 3.15 25.70 -49.74
N VAL A 714 2.99 25.82 -51.05
CA VAL A 714 4.02 26.39 -51.92
C VAL A 714 3.47 27.55 -52.75
N ARG A 715 4.34 28.49 -53.11
CA ARG A 715 3.98 29.68 -53.89
C ARG A 715 4.93 29.83 -55.06
N ALA A 716 4.41 29.92 -56.29
CA ALA A 716 5.22 30.32 -57.43
C ALA A 716 5.36 31.84 -57.43
N VAL A 717 6.60 32.32 -57.50
CA VAL A 717 6.92 33.74 -57.39
C VAL A 717 7.32 34.28 -58.75
N PHE A 718 6.47 35.12 -59.30
CA PHE A 718 6.69 35.92 -60.51
C PHE A 718 6.88 37.37 -60.10
N LEU A 719 7.98 37.97 -60.54
CA LEU A 719 8.33 39.36 -60.22
C LEU A 719 8.83 40.05 -61.49
N GLU A 720 8.65 41.37 -61.55
CA GLU A 720 9.37 42.17 -62.53
C GLU A 720 10.88 42.11 -62.27
N THR A 721 11.67 42.40 -63.30
CA THR A 721 13.14 42.38 -63.16
C THR A 721 13.62 43.64 -62.44
N PHE A 722 14.29 43.46 -61.30
CA PHE A 722 15.00 44.50 -60.56
C PHE A 722 16.23 43.92 -59.86
N SER A 723 17.19 44.78 -59.53
CA SER A 723 18.45 44.39 -58.91
C SER A 723 18.35 44.31 -57.39
N THR A 724 19.17 43.45 -56.77
CA THR A 724 19.30 43.37 -55.31
C THR A 724 19.63 44.74 -54.69
N ALA A 725 20.41 45.58 -55.39
CA ALA A 725 20.76 46.91 -54.94
C ALA A 725 19.52 47.82 -54.78
N GLN A 726 18.56 47.73 -55.71
CA GLN A 726 17.31 48.51 -55.65
C GLN A 726 16.44 48.09 -54.47
N VAL A 727 16.27 46.78 -54.24
CA VAL A 727 15.46 46.27 -53.12
C VAL A 727 16.08 46.60 -51.77
N VAL A 728 17.42 46.54 -51.66
CA VAL A 728 18.14 46.93 -50.45
C VAL A 728 18.05 48.44 -50.21
N ALA A 729 18.27 49.27 -51.22
CA ALA A 729 18.11 50.72 -51.10
C ALA A 729 16.69 51.10 -50.62
N GLN A 730 15.67 50.43 -51.17
CA GLN A 730 14.29 50.66 -50.74
C GLN A 730 14.08 50.37 -49.25
N LEU A 731 14.65 49.28 -48.73
CA LEU A 731 14.50 48.93 -47.31
C LEU A 731 15.26 49.89 -46.39
N LEU A 732 16.42 50.38 -46.81
CA LEU A 732 17.32 51.16 -45.96
C LEU A 732 16.96 52.63 -45.85
N ASP A 733 16.62 53.27 -46.96
CA ASP A 733 16.39 54.72 -47.02
C ASP A 733 15.24 55.12 -47.96
N GLY A 734 14.56 54.14 -48.59
CA GLY A 734 13.45 54.39 -49.51
C GLY A 734 13.86 55.07 -50.82
N SER A 735 15.16 55.21 -51.11
CA SER A 735 15.68 55.95 -52.27
C SER A 735 15.69 55.16 -53.58
N SER A 736 15.09 53.97 -53.60
CA SER A 736 15.16 53.10 -54.78
C SER A 736 14.35 53.64 -55.95
N THR A 737 14.70 53.20 -57.16
CA THR A 737 13.90 53.45 -58.37
C THR A 737 12.83 52.38 -58.61
N LEU A 738 12.44 51.59 -57.58
CA LEU A 738 11.40 50.59 -57.74
C LEU A 738 10.06 51.27 -58.01
N THR A 739 9.31 50.78 -58.99
CA THR A 739 8.00 51.33 -59.32
C THR A 739 6.96 50.96 -58.24
N PRO A 740 5.85 51.68 -58.12
CA PRO A 740 4.75 51.28 -57.24
C PRO A 740 4.25 49.85 -57.49
N ALA A 741 4.31 49.37 -58.74
CA ALA A 741 3.96 48.01 -59.10
C ALA A 741 4.97 46.99 -58.54
N GLN A 742 6.27 47.28 -58.60
CA GLN A 742 7.33 46.43 -58.05
C GLN A 742 7.28 46.36 -56.52
N LEU A 743 7.00 47.49 -55.87
CA LEU A 743 6.79 47.54 -54.42
C LEU A 743 5.54 46.74 -54.02
N GLY A 744 4.45 46.88 -54.77
CA GLY A 744 3.24 46.08 -54.56
C GLY A 744 3.44 44.59 -54.79
N ASP A 745 4.32 44.19 -55.72
CA ASP A 745 4.66 42.79 -55.96
C ASP A 745 5.54 42.21 -54.83
N LEU A 746 6.44 43.01 -54.25
CA LEU A 746 7.23 42.63 -53.08
C LEU A 746 6.36 42.53 -51.81
N ASP A 747 5.45 43.46 -51.59
CA ASP A 747 4.48 43.43 -50.47
C ASP A 747 3.57 42.18 -50.56
N LYS A 748 3.03 41.88 -51.74
CA LYS A 748 2.26 40.65 -51.99
C LYS A 748 3.05 39.36 -51.75
N LEU A 749 4.36 39.39 -51.92
CA LEU A 749 5.24 38.24 -51.66
C LEU A 749 5.48 38.03 -50.17
N GLY A 750 5.51 39.10 -49.39
CA GLY A 750 5.69 39.05 -47.95
C GLY A 750 4.38 39.01 -47.18
N ASN A 751 4.10 40.05 -46.40
CA ASN A 751 3.00 40.07 -45.45
C ASN A 751 1.74 40.78 -45.97
N ASN A 752 1.81 41.39 -47.17
CA ASN A 752 0.70 42.11 -47.82
C ASN A 752 0.09 43.17 -46.90
N SER A 753 0.95 43.95 -46.24
CA SER A 753 0.59 45.00 -45.28
C SER A 753 0.18 46.32 -45.96
N GLY A 754 0.32 46.41 -47.29
CA GLY A 754 0.00 47.59 -48.07
C GLY A 754 1.20 48.52 -48.29
N GLY A 755 2.40 48.10 -47.90
CA GLY A 755 3.65 48.82 -48.12
C GLY A 755 4.86 47.91 -47.94
N PHE A 756 5.97 48.22 -48.63
CA PHE A 756 7.17 47.40 -48.57
C PHE A 756 7.90 47.55 -47.22
N ASP A 757 8.06 46.44 -46.50
CA ASP A 757 8.73 46.39 -45.20
C ASP A 757 9.81 45.29 -45.10
N LEU A 758 10.38 45.14 -43.90
CA LEU A 758 11.40 44.11 -43.63
C LEU A 758 10.86 42.69 -43.84
N GLY A 759 9.58 42.43 -43.55
CA GLY A 759 8.93 41.14 -43.79
C GLY A 759 8.91 40.79 -45.28
N ASP A 760 8.62 41.76 -46.13
CA ASP A 760 8.59 41.62 -47.59
C ASP A 760 9.98 41.40 -48.17
N PHE A 761 10.95 42.17 -47.70
CA PHE A 761 12.35 41.98 -48.04
C PHE A 761 12.82 40.56 -47.71
N LEU A 762 12.50 40.06 -46.52
CA LEU A 762 12.91 38.73 -46.08
C LEU A 762 12.21 37.63 -46.88
N ALA A 763 10.94 37.82 -47.23
CA ALA A 763 10.20 36.91 -48.10
C ALA A 763 10.82 36.86 -49.51
N TRP A 764 11.20 38.03 -50.06
CA TRP A 764 11.89 38.15 -51.34
C TRP A 764 13.26 37.48 -51.35
N VAL A 765 14.11 37.73 -50.35
CA VAL A 765 15.43 37.07 -50.22
C VAL A 765 15.27 35.56 -50.17
N ARG A 766 14.28 35.07 -49.42
CA ARG A 766 14.01 33.64 -49.28
C ARG A 766 13.51 33.03 -50.58
N ALA A 767 12.64 33.71 -51.31
CA ALA A 767 12.07 33.23 -52.57
C ALA A 767 13.07 33.21 -53.73
N THR A 768 13.94 34.23 -53.81
CA THR A 768 14.82 34.45 -54.97
C THR A 768 16.26 33.96 -54.74
N GLY A 769 16.64 33.69 -53.48
CA GLY A 769 18.02 33.39 -53.09
C GLY A 769 18.97 34.56 -53.36
N ALA A 770 18.47 35.80 -53.25
CA ALA A 770 19.21 37.01 -53.55
C ALA A 770 20.57 37.05 -52.82
N PRO A 771 21.69 37.24 -53.54
CA PRO A 771 23.02 37.28 -52.93
C PRO A 771 23.19 38.60 -52.17
N LEU A 772 23.26 38.52 -50.83
CA LEU A 772 23.50 39.67 -49.96
C LEU A 772 24.96 39.73 -49.53
N THR A 773 25.55 40.93 -49.52
CA THR A 773 26.90 41.12 -49.00
C THR A 773 26.95 40.86 -47.48
N THR A 774 28.14 40.67 -46.94
CA THR A 774 28.35 40.46 -45.49
C THR A 774 27.87 41.66 -44.66
N GLU A 775 28.06 42.87 -45.19
CA GLU A 775 27.59 44.12 -44.58
C GLU A 775 26.06 44.20 -44.55
N GLN A 776 25.40 43.90 -45.68
CA GLN A 776 23.93 43.87 -45.78
C GLN A 776 23.32 42.85 -44.82
N ARG A 777 23.90 41.65 -44.70
CA ARG A 777 23.46 40.63 -43.73
C ARG A 777 23.60 41.09 -42.28
N THR A 778 24.69 41.77 -41.95
CA THR A 778 24.93 42.32 -40.60
C THR A 778 23.89 43.39 -40.26
N LEU A 779 23.56 44.28 -41.20
CA LEU A 779 22.58 45.34 -41.01
C LEU A 779 21.16 44.80 -40.79
N LEU A 780 20.75 43.81 -41.59
CA LEU A 780 19.46 43.11 -41.47
C LEU A 780 19.31 42.38 -40.13
N SER A 781 20.42 41.82 -39.63
CA SER A 781 20.47 41.17 -38.31
C SER A 781 20.21 42.15 -37.16
N ALA A 782 20.64 43.40 -37.31
CA ALA A 782 20.41 44.47 -36.34
C ALA A 782 18.95 44.98 -36.38
N LEU A 783 18.36 45.09 -37.57
CA LEU A 783 16.96 45.51 -37.75
C LEU A 783 15.97 44.49 -37.15
N ARG A 784 16.24 43.18 -37.28
CA ARG A 784 15.43 42.11 -36.66
C ARG A 784 15.37 42.17 -35.13
N ARG A 785 16.45 42.60 -34.46
CA ARG A 785 16.51 42.66 -32.97
C ARG A 785 15.73 43.82 -32.37
N LYS A 786 15.38 44.84 -33.16
CA LYS A 786 14.67 46.04 -32.70
C LYS A 786 13.14 45.93 -32.75
N GLY A 787 12.58 44.80 -33.20
CA GLY A 787 11.12 44.61 -33.24
C GLY A 787 10.37 45.64 -34.09
N ALA A 788 10.99 46.13 -35.17
CA ALA A 788 10.37 47.15 -36.02
C ALA A 788 9.27 46.52 -36.90
N SER A 789 8.05 46.99 -36.73
CA SER A 789 6.88 46.72 -37.59
C SER A 789 6.74 47.77 -38.71
N ARG A 790 7.84 48.37 -39.13
CA ARG A 790 7.92 49.33 -40.25
C ARG A 790 9.16 49.04 -41.05
#